data_AF-A0A972EJG0-F1
#
_entry.id   AF-A0A972EJG0-F1
#
_cell.length_a   1.000
_cell.length_b   1.000
_cell.length_c   1.000
_cell.angle_alpha   90.00
_cell.angle_beta   90.00
_cell.angle_gamma   90.00
#
_symmetry.space_group_name_H-M   'P 1'
#
loop_
_entity.id
_entity.type
_entity.pdbx_description
1 polymer ?
#
loop_
_entity_poly.entity_id
_entity_poly.type
_entity_poly.pdbx_seq_one_letter_code
_entity_poly.pdbx_strand_id
1 'polypeptide(L)'
;MENKEYMIWVKFYMEFATKLLEYKNDRKSLISKLQDAYKSIGLKFPKVDSNDVVTDMDPFTIFGLFNKGIPNINRTSILHSFAKTFSIKGGVPNSFDGIPVLNNLNATFYKFIRDQERGKDIDNLWKLFEAAIAYADYDSFENRESFVKVFDLVKDIKGNLWKLTMGLYWIRPLRFINLDLVNRNFLKQPSNISPACTEIINGFIFSPDGENYLNICDAVIEALKEGTYKYKNLPELSYYVKKVSSVQANTDINNEKVRYWIYSPGPGASKWEEFYRKGIIAINWGKIGDLSQFPSKEDMKVRMQEFYGSDYTYVNAGHAAWQFANDMKPGDVVFAKKGISKIIGRGIITSDYEFNPDRPDDYKNIRRINWTHNGEWLHPGNAHVKMLTDVTSYMDYVHKLNRLFESDTEDEEEEKAISYPTYNVKKFLEEVYMDEDEYYKLRNLIKNKMNVILQGAPGVGKTFAAKRLAYSIIGSKNQDRVMMVQFHQSYSYEDFIMGFRPTESGFELKNGVFYNFCKNAEIDSENPYFFIIDEINRGNLSKIFGELLMLIENDKRGIYLQLLYSNEKFSIPENVYIIGMMNTADRSLAMLDYALRRRFAFYEMKPAFNSNGFRAYRDLINNSKFQRLLDTVETLNAEISSDESLGDGFCIGHSYFCGLSEASDQNLSRIVEYELIPLLKEYWFDEPSKVKDWSYTLRNAIK
;
A
#
# COMPACT_ATOMS: atom_id res chain seq x y z
N MET A 1 -17.73 13.41 31.35
CA MET A 1 -18.06 12.80 30.05
C MET A 1 -17.44 13.68 28.99
N GLU A 2 -16.28 13.30 28.45
CA GLU A 2 -15.69 14.02 27.31
C GLU A 2 -16.66 13.95 26.14
N ASN A 3 -17.00 15.11 25.57
CA ASN A 3 -17.93 15.22 24.45
C ASN A 3 -17.25 14.61 23.21
N LYS A 4 -17.52 13.34 22.90
CA LYS A 4 -16.97 12.64 21.73
C LYS A 4 -17.67 13.11 20.44
N GLU A 5 -17.49 14.38 20.08
CA GLU A 5 -18.12 14.99 18.89
C GLU A 5 -17.77 14.26 17.59
N TYR A 6 -16.61 13.59 17.53
CA TYR A 6 -16.19 12.74 16.40
C TYR A 6 -17.03 11.46 16.23
N MET A 7 -17.91 11.11 17.19
CA MET A 7 -18.80 9.95 17.13
C MET A 7 -20.22 10.28 16.65
N ILE A 8 -20.54 11.56 16.45
CA ILE A 8 -21.90 12.01 16.08
C ILE A 8 -22.39 11.32 14.80
N TRP A 9 -21.49 11.05 13.84
CA TRP A 9 -21.82 10.41 12.57
C TRP A 9 -22.39 8.99 12.75
N VAL A 10 -22.01 8.27 13.81
CA VAL A 10 -22.42 6.87 14.04
C VAL A 10 -23.94 6.77 14.14
N LYS A 11 -24.55 7.61 14.98
CA LYS A 11 -26.01 7.61 15.17
C LYS A 11 -26.74 8.05 13.90
N PHE A 12 -26.23 9.09 13.23
CA PHE A 12 -26.80 9.57 11.97
C PHE A 12 -26.80 8.48 10.90
N TYR A 13 -25.65 7.83 10.68
CA TYR A 13 -25.47 6.87 9.59
C TYR A 13 -26.32 5.61 9.83
N MET A 14 -26.40 5.12 11.08
CA MET A 14 -27.24 3.98 11.42
C MET A 14 -28.73 4.26 11.20
N GLU A 15 -29.21 5.43 11.63
CA GLU A 15 -30.60 5.85 11.42
C GLU A 15 -30.90 6.06 9.92
N PHE A 16 -29.98 6.70 9.19
CA PHE A 16 -30.09 6.86 7.75
C PHE A 16 -30.17 5.52 7.03
N ALA A 17 -29.34 4.55 7.41
CA ALA A 17 -29.37 3.22 6.83
C ALA A 17 -30.72 2.52 7.05
N THR A 18 -31.27 2.59 8.26
CA THR A 18 -32.61 2.06 8.57
C THR A 18 -33.69 2.76 7.74
N LYS A 19 -33.60 4.08 7.54
CA LYS A 19 -34.53 4.83 6.69
C LYS A 19 -34.41 4.51 5.20
N LEU A 20 -33.21 4.23 4.71
CA LEU A 20 -33.02 3.80 3.32
C LEU A 20 -33.66 2.43 3.05
N LEU A 21 -33.67 1.52 4.04
CA LEU A 21 -34.24 0.19 3.87
C LEU A 21 -35.75 0.22 3.54
N GLU A 22 -36.48 1.22 4.04
CA GLU A 22 -37.91 1.45 3.73
C GLU A 22 -38.17 1.61 2.21
N TYR A 23 -37.15 2.02 1.44
CA TYR A 23 -37.23 2.26 0.00
C TYR A 23 -36.72 1.11 -0.87
N LYS A 24 -36.35 -0.04 -0.28
CA LYS A 24 -35.82 -1.19 -1.03
C LYS A 24 -36.71 -1.60 -2.22
N ASN A 25 -38.03 -1.47 -2.05
CA ASN A 25 -39.05 -1.81 -3.05
C ASN A 25 -39.57 -0.60 -3.86
N ASP A 26 -39.10 0.63 -3.56
CA ASP A 26 -39.47 1.86 -4.27
C ASP A 26 -38.25 2.77 -4.50
N ARG A 27 -37.28 2.22 -5.25
CA ARG A 27 -35.99 2.90 -5.52
C ARG A 27 -36.13 4.12 -6.42
N LYS A 28 -37.18 4.18 -7.24
CA LYS A 28 -37.45 5.35 -8.11
C LYS A 28 -37.80 6.58 -7.28
N SER A 29 -38.70 6.43 -6.30
CA SER A 29 -39.03 7.49 -5.35
C SER A 29 -37.80 7.92 -4.55
N LEU A 30 -36.98 6.95 -4.10
CA LEU A 30 -35.72 7.23 -3.41
C LEU A 30 -34.77 8.09 -4.25
N ILE A 31 -34.54 7.73 -5.51
CA ILE A 31 -33.66 8.48 -6.40
C ILE A 31 -34.18 9.91 -6.62
N SER A 32 -35.49 10.08 -6.82
CA SER A 32 -36.11 11.42 -6.92
C SER A 32 -35.82 12.24 -5.67
N LYS A 33 -36.02 11.67 -4.48
CA LYS A 33 -35.75 12.36 -3.21
C LYS A 33 -34.27 12.74 -3.06
N LEU A 34 -33.35 11.86 -3.45
CA LEU A 34 -31.92 12.16 -3.41
C LEU A 34 -31.55 13.28 -4.39
N GLN A 35 -32.11 13.29 -5.60
CA GLN A 35 -31.90 14.34 -6.59
C GLN A 35 -32.46 15.69 -6.11
N ASP A 36 -33.67 15.70 -5.53
CA ASP A 36 -34.28 16.89 -4.95
C ASP A 36 -33.48 17.41 -3.76
N ALA A 37 -32.97 16.52 -2.91
CA ALA A 37 -32.10 16.87 -1.80
C ALA A 37 -30.83 17.58 -2.28
N TYR A 38 -30.18 17.09 -3.35
CA TYR A 38 -29.01 17.74 -3.96
C TYR A 38 -29.35 19.09 -4.60
N LYS A 39 -30.48 19.14 -5.32
CA LYS A 39 -30.97 20.36 -5.97
C LYS A 39 -31.28 21.46 -4.95
N SER A 40 -31.87 21.11 -3.80
CA SER A 40 -32.24 22.07 -2.75
C SER A 40 -31.05 22.79 -2.11
N ILE A 41 -29.85 22.19 -2.18
CA ILE A 41 -28.59 22.76 -1.67
C ILE A 41 -27.68 23.28 -2.79
N GLY A 42 -28.20 23.38 -4.02
CA GLY A 42 -27.45 23.91 -5.16
C GLY A 42 -26.30 23.03 -5.65
N LEU A 43 -26.27 21.74 -5.27
CA LEU A 43 -25.24 20.80 -5.71
C LEU A 43 -25.71 19.98 -6.91
N LYS A 44 -24.82 19.77 -7.88
CA LYS A 44 -25.07 18.85 -9.00
C LYS A 44 -25.08 17.42 -8.50
N PHE A 45 -26.12 16.66 -8.86
CA PHE A 45 -26.17 15.23 -8.57
C PHE A 45 -25.00 14.50 -9.28
N PRO A 46 -24.19 13.68 -8.58
CA PRO A 46 -23.05 13.02 -9.19
C PRO A 46 -23.44 12.06 -10.32
N LYS A 47 -22.56 11.91 -11.31
CA LYS A 47 -22.70 10.85 -12.31
C LYS A 47 -22.40 9.50 -11.66
N VAL A 48 -23.35 8.58 -11.72
CA VAL A 48 -23.36 7.28 -11.03
C VAL A 48 -23.74 6.12 -11.96
N ASP A 49 -23.94 6.41 -13.24
CA ASP A 49 -24.09 5.44 -14.31
C ASP A 49 -23.62 6.10 -15.62
N SER A 50 -23.53 5.34 -16.70
CA SER A 50 -23.09 5.82 -18.01
C SER A 50 -24.05 6.83 -18.64
N ASN A 51 -25.34 6.74 -18.29
CA ASN A 51 -26.39 7.66 -18.72
C ASN A 51 -26.48 8.86 -17.77
N ASP A 52 -26.85 10.03 -18.29
CA ASP A 52 -27.03 11.23 -17.45
C ASP A 52 -28.29 11.13 -16.57
N VAL A 53 -29.20 10.21 -16.89
CA VAL A 53 -30.38 9.89 -16.07
C VAL A 53 -30.08 8.66 -15.21
N VAL A 54 -30.16 8.84 -13.90
CA VAL A 54 -29.99 7.76 -12.92
C VAL A 54 -31.30 7.01 -12.77
N THR A 55 -31.31 5.73 -13.17
CA THR A 55 -32.53 4.90 -13.18
C THR A 55 -32.62 3.92 -12.00
N ASP A 56 -31.47 3.52 -11.43
CA ASP A 56 -31.39 2.64 -10.27
C ASP A 56 -30.08 2.89 -9.49
N MET A 57 -30.05 2.57 -8.19
CA MET A 57 -28.89 2.73 -7.33
C MET A 57 -28.93 1.75 -6.16
N ASP A 58 -27.76 1.21 -5.78
CA ASP A 58 -27.60 0.42 -4.57
C ASP A 58 -27.39 1.30 -3.33
N PRO A 59 -27.68 0.80 -2.12
CA PRO A 59 -27.66 1.62 -0.91
C PRO A 59 -26.25 2.03 -0.47
N PHE A 60 -25.20 1.26 -0.80
CA PHE A 60 -23.82 1.62 -0.47
C PHE A 60 -23.31 2.76 -1.37
N THR A 61 -23.69 2.79 -2.64
CA THR A 61 -23.42 3.94 -3.53
C THR A 61 -24.13 5.21 -3.04
N ILE A 62 -25.32 5.11 -2.42
CA ILE A 62 -25.99 6.26 -1.79
C ILE A 62 -25.12 6.86 -0.67
N PHE A 63 -24.52 6.03 0.19
CA PHE A 63 -23.52 6.50 1.16
C PHE A 63 -22.27 7.07 0.49
N GLY A 64 -21.85 6.48 -0.64
CA GLY A 64 -20.76 6.98 -1.49
C GLY A 64 -20.99 8.39 -2.07
N LEU A 65 -22.25 8.87 -2.12
CA LEU A 65 -22.56 10.24 -2.55
C LEU A 65 -21.90 11.30 -1.67
N PHE A 66 -21.73 11.01 -0.37
CA PHE A 66 -21.08 11.90 0.60
C PHE A 66 -19.84 11.31 1.28
N ASN A 67 -19.54 10.02 1.13
CA ASN A 67 -18.30 9.40 1.61
C ASN A 67 -17.30 9.17 0.47
N LYS A 68 -16.90 10.26 -0.20
CA LYS A 68 -15.89 10.27 -1.27
C LYS A 68 -15.06 11.55 -1.20
N GLY A 69 -14.13 11.75 -2.13
CA GLY A 69 -13.25 12.93 -2.20
C GLY A 69 -13.98 14.22 -2.57
N ILE A 70 -14.90 14.68 -1.70
CA ILE A 70 -15.57 15.97 -1.73
C ILE A 70 -15.30 16.74 -0.43
N PRO A 71 -15.31 18.09 -0.44
CA PRO A 71 -15.05 18.89 0.75
C PRO A 71 -16.02 18.56 1.91
N ASN A 72 -15.53 18.58 3.15
CA ASN A 72 -16.35 18.30 4.34
C ASN A 72 -17.55 19.25 4.48
N ILE A 73 -17.46 20.49 3.99
CA ILE A 73 -18.61 21.41 3.94
C ILE A 73 -19.72 20.86 3.04
N ASN A 74 -19.37 20.30 1.87
CA ASN A 74 -20.35 19.68 0.97
C ASN A 74 -20.93 18.41 1.60
N ARG A 75 -20.11 17.59 2.27
CA ARG A 75 -20.58 16.42 3.02
C ARG A 75 -21.62 16.83 4.07
N THR A 76 -21.30 17.85 4.86
CA THR A 76 -22.18 18.41 5.90
C THR A 76 -23.49 18.93 5.30
N SER A 77 -23.43 19.69 4.20
CA SER A 77 -24.62 20.18 3.49
C SER A 77 -25.50 19.06 2.93
N ILE A 78 -24.89 18.02 2.34
CA ILE A 78 -25.61 16.83 1.88
C ILE A 78 -26.29 16.13 3.05
N LEU A 79 -25.58 15.92 4.16
CA LEU A 79 -26.14 15.27 5.35
C LEU A 79 -27.26 16.08 5.99
N HIS A 80 -27.17 17.42 6.06
CA HIS A 80 -28.30 18.26 6.50
C HIS A 80 -29.52 18.12 5.58
N SER A 81 -29.30 18.13 4.28
CA SER A 81 -30.37 17.93 3.30
C SER A 81 -31.01 16.54 3.42
N PHE A 82 -30.20 15.51 3.65
CA PHE A 82 -30.68 14.14 3.88
C PHE A 82 -31.41 14.02 5.21
N ALA A 83 -30.94 14.71 6.27
CA ALA A 83 -31.60 14.75 7.56
C ALA A 83 -33.03 15.25 7.44
N LYS A 84 -33.22 16.33 6.66
CA LYS A 84 -34.54 16.89 6.38
C LYS A 84 -35.38 15.98 5.49
N THR A 85 -34.80 15.47 4.39
CA THR A 85 -35.51 14.67 3.39
C THR A 85 -35.98 13.31 3.93
N PHE A 86 -35.20 12.69 4.82
CA PHE A 86 -35.47 11.38 5.39
C PHE A 86 -35.88 11.42 6.87
N SER A 87 -36.10 12.61 7.43
CA SER A 87 -36.52 12.83 8.83
C SER A 87 -35.60 12.17 9.86
N ILE A 88 -34.29 12.29 9.68
CA ILE A 88 -33.25 11.70 10.54
C ILE A 88 -33.10 12.57 11.79
N LYS A 89 -33.20 11.96 12.97
CA LYS A 89 -33.08 12.64 14.28
C LYS A 89 -31.64 12.68 14.80
N GLY A 90 -30.76 11.79 14.33
CA GLY A 90 -29.34 11.82 14.61
C GLY A 90 -28.71 13.17 14.23
N GLY A 91 -27.78 13.65 15.06
CA GLY A 91 -27.07 14.90 14.77
C GLY A 91 -26.23 14.75 13.50
N VAL A 92 -26.20 15.79 12.67
CA VAL A 92 -25.27 15.84 11.53
C VAL A 92 -23.85 15.98 12.08
N PRO A 93 -22.90 15.16 11.62
CA PRO A 93 -21.53 15.22 12.13
C PRO A 93 -20.78 16.48 11.70
N ASN A 94 -20.00 17.03 12.63
CA ASN A 94 -19.09 18.16 12.39
C ASN A 94 -17.64 17.72 12.11
N SER A 95 -17.33 16.45 12.36
CA SER A 95 -16.06 15.80 11.97
C SER A 95 -16.36 14.48 11.26
N PHE A 96 -15.49 14.13 10.32
CA PHE A 96 -15.57 12.91 9.52
C PHE A 96 -14.35 11.99 9.73
N ASP A 97 -13.56 12.26 10.77
CA ASP A 97 -12.38 11.47 11.09
C ASP A 97 -12.78 10.04 11.46
N GLY A 98 -12.04 9.06 10.95
CA GLY A 98 -12.35 7.64 11.11
C GLY A 98 -13.43 7.10 10.15
N ILE A 99 -14.02 7.94 9.30
CA ILE A 99 -14.96 7.49 8.27
C ILE A 99 -14.19 7.21 6.97
N PRO A 100 -14.22 5.97 6.43
CA PRO A 100 -13.53 5.65 5.19
C PRO A 100 -14.20 6.34 4.00
N VAL A 101 -13.42 6.75 3.00
CA VAL A 101 -13.89 7.50 1.81
C VAL A 101 -13.54 6.75 0.51
N LEU A 102 -14.46 6.77 -0.45
CA LEU A 102 -14.27 6.16 -1.76
C LEU A 102 -13.33 6.97 -2.64
N ASN A 103 -12.65 6.26 -3.53
CA ASN A 103 -12.00 6.88 -4.69
C ASN A 103 -13.07 7.45 -5.62
N ASN A 104 -12.93 8.72 -6.02
CA ASN A 104 -13.87 9.41 -6.91
C ASN A 104 -14.06 8.70 -8.25
N LEU A 105 -13.06 7.96 -8.74
CA LEU A 105 -13.10 7.20 -9.99
C LEU A 105 -13.73 5.79 -9.83
N ASN A 106 -13.96 5.33 -8.58
CA ASN A 106 -14.56 4.04 -8.25
C ASN A 106 -15.57 4.22 -7.10
N ALA A 107 -16.54 5.11 -7.31
CA ALA A 107 -17.50 5.53 -6.29
C ALA A 107 -18.82 4.74 -6.27
N THR A 108 -19.04 3.82 -7.22
CA THR A 108 -20.21 2.94 -7.26
C THR A 108 -19.87 1.53 -6.81
N PHE A 109 -20.82 0.82 -6.19
CA PHE A 109 -20.68 -0.59 -5.80
C PHE A 109 -21.20 -1.58 -6.86
N TYR A 110 -21.74 -1.07 -7.97
CA TYR A 110 -22.19 -1.87 -9.12
C TYR A 110 -21.49 -1.41 -10.40
N LYS A 111 -21.49 -2.30 -11.41
CA LYS A 111 -21.03 -2.03 -12.78
C LYS A 111 -22.00 -1.13 -13.55
N PHE A 112 -21.51 -0.27 -14.44
CA PHE A 112 -22.38 0.63 -15.21
C PHE A 112 -23.23 -0.15 -16.22
N ILE A 113 -24.36 0.42 -16.67
CA ILE A 113 -25.31 -0.32 -17.53
C ILE A 113 -24.73 -0.80 -18.86
N ARG A 114 -23.64 -0.17 -19.34
CA ARG A 114 -22.95 -0.54 -20.58
C ARG A 114 -22.02 -1.75 -20.40
N ASP A 115 -21.75 -2.17 -19.17
CA ASP A 115 -21.00 -3.38 -18.88
C ASP A 115 -21.91 -4.58 -19.12
N GLN A 116 -21.52 -5.48 -20.03
CA GLN A 116 -22.31 -6.66 -20.44
C GLN A 116 -22.66 -7.62 -19.28
N GLU A 117 -22.09 -7.40 -18.09
CA GLU A 117 -22.16 -8.27 -16.91
C GLU A 117 -22.87 -7.64 -15.69
N ARG A 118 -23.56 -6.48 -15.79
CA ARG A 118 -24.20 -5.82 -14.63
C ARG A 118 -25.22 -6.71 -13.89
N GLY A 119 -25.83 -7.67 -14.59
CA GLY A 119 -26.66 -8.72 -13.99
C GLY A 119 -27.68 -8.22 -12.98
N LYS A 120 -27.65 -8.80 -11.77
CA LYS A 120 -28.52 -8.45 -10.61
C LYS A 120 -27.75 -7.75 -9.50
N ASP A 121 -26.65 -7.06 -9.82
CA ASP A 121 -25.72 -6.48 -8.85
C ASP A 121 -26.44 -5.57 -7.83
N ILE A 122 -27.26 -4.62 -8.31
CA ILE A 122 -27.99 -3.69 -7.43
C ILE A 122 -28.96 -4.45 -6.51
N ASP A 123 -29.69 -5.42 -7.04
CA ASP A 123 -30.62 -6.22 -6.22
C ASP A 123 -29.91 -7.02 -5.14
N ASN A 124 -28.76 -7.61 -5.49
CA ASN A 124 -27.97 -8.37 -4.53
C ASN A 124 -27.33 -7.46 -3.47
N LEU A 125 -26.92 -6.25 -3.82
CA LEU A 125 -26.43 -5.24 -2.86
C LEU A 125 -27.54 -4.76 -1.91
N TRP A 126 -28.78 -4.61 -2.38
CA TRP A 126 -29.92 -4.34 -1.50
C TRP A 126 -30.24 -5.52 -0.56
N LYS A 127 -30.09 -6.76 -1.02
CA LYS A 127 -30.20 -7.94 -0.14
C LYS A 127 -29.10 -7.97 0.91
N LEU A 128 -27.85 -7.64 0.54
CA LEU A 128 -26.74 -7.58 1.51
C LEU A 128 -27.02 -6.50 2.55
N PHE A 129 -27.50 -5.34 2.12
CA PHE A 129 -27.81 -4.23 3.02
C PHE A 129 -28.87 -4.59 4.06
N GLU A 130 -29.95 -5.26 3.65
CA GLU A 130 -30.98 -5.77 4.56
C GLU A 130 -30.43 -6.85 5.51
N ALA A 131 -29.70 -7.84 4.98
CA ALA A 131 -29.12 -8.92 5.78
C ALA A 131 -28.09 -8.37 6.80
N ALA A 132 -27.29 -7.39 6.40
CA ALA A 132 -26.30 -6.74 7.27
C ALA A 132 -26.94 -5.94 8.40
N ILE A 133 -28.04 -5.24 8.13
CA ILE A 133 -28.83 -4.54 9.16
C ILE A 133 -29.46 -5.55 10.12
N ALA A 134 -30.11 -6.60 9.60
CA ALA A 134 -30.75 -7.62 10.42
C ALA A 134 -29.75 -8.33 11.35
N TYR A 135 -28.59 -8.72 10.81
CA TYR A 135 -27.50 -9.33 11.58
C TYR A 135 -26.93 -8.40 12.66
N ALA A 136 -26.69 -7.13 12.33
CA ALA A 136 -26.13 -6.19 13.29
C ALA A 136 -27.12 -5.83 14.41
N ASP A 137 -28.41 -5.79 14.12
CA ASP A 137 -29.46 -5.47 15.09
C ASP A 137 -29.84 -6.71 15.93
N TYR A 138 -29.74 -7.91 15.36
CA TYR A 138 -29.96 -9.18 16.05
C TYR A 138 -29.05 -10.30 15.51
N ASP A 139 -28.05 -10.66 16.31
CA ASP A 139 -27.08 -11.69 15.97
C ASP A 139 -27.64 -13.10 16.22
N SER A 140 -28.39 -13.63 15.26
CA SER A 140 -28.88 -15.02 15.24
C SER A 140 -28.16 -15.86 14.19
N PHE A 141 -28.25 -17.19 14.34
CA PHE A 141 -27.72 -18.13 13.37
C PHE A 141 -28.27 -17.88 11.95
N GLU A 142 -29.58 -17.66 11.83
CA GLU A 142 -30.25 -17.41 10.56
C GLU A 142 -29.79 -16.09 9.93
N ASN A 143 -29.62 -15.04 10.73
CA ASN A 143 -29.15 -13.75 10.25
C ASN A 143 -27.68 -13.81 9.82
N ARG A 144 -26.84 -14.55 10.54
CA ARG A 144 -25.45 -14.83 10.14
C ARG A 144 -25.40 -15.57 8.81
N GLU A 145 -26.12 -16.68 8.67
CA GLU A 145 -26.15 -17.47 7.45
C GLU A 145 -26.64 -16.64 6.25
N SER A 146 -27.70 -15.86 6.45
CA SER A 146 -28.23 -14.94 5.43
C SER A 146 -27.20 -13.88 5.01
N PHE A 147 -26.50 -13.27 5.98
CA PHE A 147 -25.44 -12.32 5.69
C PHE A 147 -24.31 -12.95 4.87
N VAL A 148 -23.75 -14.08 5.33
CA VAL A 148 -22.62 -14.76 4.68
C VAL A 148 -22.96 -15.09 3.23
N LYS A 149 -24.13 -15.73 3.02
CA LYS A 149 -24.60 -16.12 1.70
C LYS A 149 -24.69 -14.95 0.73
N VAL A 150 -25.23 -13.81 1.16
CA VAL A 150 -25.41 -12.66 0.28
C VAL A 150 -24.13 -11.84 0.14
N PHE A 151 -23.27 -11.80 1.15
CA PHE A 151 -21.95 -11.19 1.08
C PHE A 151 -21.11 -11.86 0.00
N ASP A 152 -21.05 -13.20 0.01
CA ASP A 152 -20.27 -13.97 -0.97
C ASP A 152 -20.80 -13.85 -2.39
N LEU A 153 -22.10 -13.55 -2.55
CA LEU A 153 -22.71 -13.28 -3.85
C LEU A 153 -22.24 -11.95 -4.46
N VAL A 154 -21.83 -10.97 -3.65
CA VAL A 154 -21.52 -9.61 -4.13
C VAL A 154 -20.06 -9.20 -3.97
N LYS A 155 -19.26 -9.94 -3.18
CA LYS A 155 -17.84 -9.62 -2.94
C LYS A 155 -17.01 -9.57 -4.22
N ASP A 156 -17.37 -10.39 -5.21
CA ASP A 156 -16.63 -10.53 -6.48
C ASP A 156 -17.14 -9.58 -7.59
N ILE A 157 -18.10 -8.69 -7.28
CA ILE A 157 -18.45 -7.60 -8.20
C ILE A 157 -17.20 -6.74 -8.43
N LYS A 158 -16.79 -6.62 -9.69
CA LYS A 158 -15.56 -5.91 -10.09
C LYS A 158 -15.49 -4.52 -9.45
N GLY A 159 -14.41 -4.26 -8.72
CA GLY A 159 -14.17 -3.00 -8.02
C GLY A 159 -14.69 -2.95 -6.58
N ASN A 160 -15.30 -4.02 -6.05
CA ASN A 160 -15.84 -4.06 -4.69
C ASN A 160 -14.93 -4.62 -3.60
N LEU A 161 -13.90 -5.44 -3.91
CA LEU A 161 -12.90 -6.01 -3.00
C LEU A 161 -13.05 -5.61 -1.51
N TRP A 162 -12.14 -4.76 -1.00
CA TRP A 162 -12.19 -4.24 0.36
C TRP A 162 -13.20 -3.11 0.56
N LYS A 163 -13.70 -2.55 -0.55
CA LYS A 163 -14.67 -1.43 -0.57
C LYS A 163 -15.99 -1.84 0.08
N LEU A 164 -16.39 -3.11 -0.05
CA LEU A 164 -17.59 -3.65 0.58
C LEU A 164 -17.56 -3.51 2.11
N THR A 165 -16.40 -3.74 2.73
CA THR A 165 -16.22 -3.57 4.18
C THR A 165 -16.39 -2.12 4.63
N MET A 166 -16.04 -1.14 3.79
CA MET A 166 -16.29 0.29 4.05
C MET A 166 -17.79 0.59 4.02
N GLY A 167 -18.52 0.01 3.06
CA GLY A 167 -19.98 0.11 2.95
C GLY A 167 -20.70 -0.44 4.18
N LEU A 168 -20.31 -1.64 4.61
CA LEU A 168 -20.85 -2.31 5.80
C LEU A 168 -20.52 -1.53 7.08
N TYR A 169 -19.30 -1.03 7.19
CA TYR A 169 -18.88 -0.15 8.27
C TYR A 169 -19.77 1.10 8.35
N TRP A 170 -20.09 1.78 7.25
CA TRP A 170 -20.93 2.97 7.31
C TRP A 170 -22.32 2.70 7.91
N ILE A 171 -22.94 1.57 7.59
CA ILE A 171 -24.35 1.33 7.93
C ILE A 171 -24.54 0.85 9.38
N ARG A 172 -23.55 0.11 9.91
CA ARG A 172 -23.55 -0.48 11.26
C ARG A 172 -22.11 -0.50 11.79
N PRO A 173 -21.53 0.67 12.10
CA PRO A 173 -20.10 0.82 12.40
C PRO A 173 -19.68 0.22 13.75
N LEU A 174 -20.63 -0.16 14.61
CA LEU A 174 -20.36 -0.87 15.86
C LEU A 174 -20.27 -2.38 15.67
N ARG A 175 -20.70 -2.92 14.52
CA ARG A 175 -20.72 -4.36 14.23
C ARG A 175 -19.69 -4.75 13.17
N PHE A 176 -19.56 -3.95 12.12
CA PHE A 176 -18.70 -4.23 10.99
C PHE A 176 -17.44 -3.40 11.07
N ILE A 177 -16.29 -3.95 10.65
CA ILE A 177 -15.01 -3.24 10.60
C ILE A 177 -14.69 -2.79 9.16
N ASN A 178 -14.18 -1.58 8.97
CA ASN A 178 -13.61 -1.21 7.66
C ASN A 178 -12.19 -1.77 7.56
N LEU A 179 -11.99 -2.66 6.58
CA LEU A 179 -10.70 -3.23 6.27
C LEU A 179 -10.11 -2.53 5.06
N ASP A 180 -10.07 -1.19 5.03
CA ASP A 180 -9.30 -0.46 4.02
C ASP A 180 -7.79 -0.65 4.26
N LEU A 181 -6.95 -0.16 3.33
CA LEU A 181 -5.50 -0.38 3.43
C LEU A 181 -4.92 0.17 4.74
N VAL A 182 -5.40 1.32 5.20
CA VAL A 182 -4.86 2.00 6.39
C VAL A 182 -5.20 1.20 7.64
N ASN A 183 -6.47 0.80 7.79
CA ASN A 183 -6.91 0.03 8.95
C ASN A 183 -6.33 -1.39 8.94
N ARG A 184 -6.20 -2.04 7.77
CA ARG A 184 -5.51 -3.33 7.67
C ARG A 184 -4.06 -3.23 8.14
N ASN A 185 -3.30 -2.27 7.63
CA ASN A 185 -1.89 -2.10 8.01
C ASN A 185 -1.73 -1.83 9.51
N PHE A 186 -2.65 -1.05 10.10
CA PHE A 186 -2.65 -0.79 11.52
C PHE A 186 -2.94 -2.05 12.35
N LEU A 187 -3.93 -2.84 11.94
CA LEU A 187 -4.35 -4.06 12.64
C LEU A 187 -3.38 -5.24 12.46
N LYS A 188 -2.48 -5.19 11.47
CA LYS A 188 -1.41 -6.19 11.29
C LYS A 188 -0.27 -6.07 12.31
N GLN A 189 -0.27 -5.01 13.14
CA GLN A 189 0.74 -4.80 14.17
C GLN A 189 0.27 -5.42 15.49
N PRO A 190 1.00 -6.41 16.06
CA PRO A 190 0.62 -7.06 17.32
C PRO A 190 0.52 -6.11 18.52
N SER A 191 1.13 -4.92 18.45
CA SER A 191 1.04 -3.88 19.48
C SER A 191 -0.30 -3.13 19.46
N ASN A 192 -1.09 -3.26 18.39
CA ASN A 192 -2.29 -2.46 18.17
C ASN A 192 -3.58 -3.26 18.39
N ILE A 193 -3.55 -4.58 18.31
CA ILE A 193 -4.71 -5.44 18.58
C ILE A 193 -4.18 -6.81 19.00
N SER A 194 -5.02 -7.66 19.58
CA SER A 194 -4.55 -8.94 20.12
C SER A 194 -3.84 -9.77 19.03
N PRO A 195 -2.80 -10.56 19.40
CA PRO A 195 -2.08 -11.40 18.44
C PRO A 195 -3.01 -12.33 17.64
N ALA A 196 -4.07 -12.85 18.28
CA ALA A 196 -5.09 -13.66 17.61
C ALA A 196 -5.83 -12.88 16.50
N CYS A 197 -6.20 -11.62 16.74
CA CYS A 197 -6.80 -10.78 15.69
C CYS A 197 -5.80 -10.50 14.57
N THR A 198 -4.54 -10.27 14.92
CA THR A 198 -3.46 -9.99 13.96
C THR A 198 -3.22 -11.18 13.03
N GLU A 199 -3.23 -12.40 13.56
CA GLU A 199 -3.06 -13.65 12.81
C GLU A 199 -4.20 -13.88 11.82
N ILE A 200 -5.45 -13.71 12.27
CA ILE A 200 -6.64 -13.80 11.40
C ILE A 200 -6.52 -12.79 10.25
N ILE A 201 -6.14 -11.55 10.52
CA ILE A 201 -6.02 -10.49 9.49
C ILE A 201 -4.82 -10.72 8.55
N ASN A 202 -3.74 -11.34 9.03
CA ASN A 202 -2.57 -11.69 8.23
C ASN A 202 -2.83 -12.87 7.27
N GLY A 203 -3.79 -13.74 7.58
CA GLY A 203 -4.17 -14.87 6.74
C GLY A 203 -4.81 -14.50 5.40
N PHE A 204 -5.22 -13.25 5.20
CA PHE A 204 -5.93 -12.81 3.99
C PHE A 204 -5.09 -11.92 3.08
N ILE A 205 -4.78 -12.44 1.88
CA ILE A 205 -4.18 -11.68 0.77
C ILE A 205 -5.28 -10.97 -0.06
N PHE A 206 -6.45 -11.59 -0.17
CA PHE A 206 -7.63 -11.07 -0.88
C PHE A 206 -8.75 -10.72 0.12
N SER A 207 -9.82 -10.07 -0.35
CA SER A 207 -10.99 -9.82 0.50
C SER A 207 -11.53 -11.14 1.06
N PRO A 208 -11.84 -11.22 2.38
CA PRO A 208 -12.38 -12.43 2.98
C PRO A 208 -13.75 -12.78 2.38
N ASP A 209 -14.15 -14.04 2.50
CA ASP A 209 -15.56 -14.45 2.38
C ASP A 209 -16.38 -13.94 3.57
N GLY A 210 -17.69 -14.12 3.51
CA GLY A 210 -18.62 -13.62 4.51
C GLY A 210 -18.35 -14.18 5.91
N GLU A 211 -18.04 -15.47 6.02
CA GLU A 211 -17.79 -16.13 7.30
C GLU A 211 -16.52 -15.60 7.96
N ASN A 212 -15.43 -15.55 7.19
CA ASN A 212 -14.16 -15.01 7.65
C ASN A 212 -14.25 -13.52 7.98
N TYR A 213 -15.04 -12.75 7.23
CA TYR A 213 -15.28 -11.35 7.54
C TYR A 213 -16.00 -11.17 8.89
N LEU A 214 -17.02 -11.99 9.17
CA LEU A 214 -17.68 -11.97 10.47
C LEU A 214 -16.75 -12.41 11.60
N ASN A 215 -15.92 -13.42 11.38
CA ASN A 215 -14.91 -13.87 12.35
C ASN A 215 -13.92 -12.76 12.70
N ILE A 216 -13.47 -11.98 11.71
CA ILE A 216 -12.63 -10.79 11.96
C ILE A 216 -13.39 -9.76 12.81
N CYS A 217 -14.64 -9.47 12.47
CA CYS A 217 -15.46 -8.52 13.23
C CYS A 217 -15.61 -8.96 14.68
N ASP A 218 -15.94 -10.23 14.92
CA ASP A 218 -16.13 -10.81 16.26
C ASP A 218 -14.84 -10.78 17.07
N ALA A 219 -13.72 -11.21 16.49
CA ALA A 219 -12.43 -11.21 17.15
C ALA A 219 -12.00 -9.80 17.57
N VAL A 220 -12.11 -8.82 16.67
CA VAL A 220 -11.74 -7.44 16.98
C VAL A 220 -12.68 -6.84 18.03
N ILE A 221 -14.00 -7.03 17.90
CA ILE A 221 -14.96 -6.53 18.89
C ILE A 221 -14.68 -7.13 20.27
N GLU A 222 -14.36 -8.42 20.34
CA GLU A 222 -14.03 -9.08 21.60
C GLU A 222 -12.74 -8.53 22.21
N ALA A 223 -11.68 -8.38 21.40
CA ALA A 223 -10.42 -7.77 21.85
C ALA A 223 -10.62 -6.34 22.40
N LEU A 224 -11.55 -5.56 21.82
CA LEU A 224 -11.84 -4.21 22.30
C LEU A 224 -12.62 -4.19 23.63
N LYS A 225 -13.37 -5.26 23.98
CA LYS A 225 -14.07 -5.37 25.27
C LYS A 225 -13.11 -5.57 26.45
N GLU A 226 -11.96 -6.19 26.22
CA GLU A 226 -10.93 -6.41 27.25
C GLU A 226 -10.36 -5.08 27.80
N GLY A 227 -10.54 -3.97 27.07
CA GLY A 227 -10.32 -2.62 27.59
C GLY A 227 -8.86 -2.18 27.72
N THR A 228 -7.92 -2.93 27.13
CA THR A 228 -6.47 -2.66 27.19
C THR A 228 -5.99 -1.63 26.15
N TYR A 229 -6.82 -1.27 25.18
CA TYR A 229 -6.49 -0.36 24.08
C TYR A 229 -7.03 1.06 24.29
N LYS A 230 -6.42 2.04 23.59
CA LYS A 230 -6.83 3.46 23.63
C LYS A 230 -8.20 3.74 22.98
N TYR A 231 -8.77 2.77 22.30
CA TYR A 231 -10.06 2.82 21.62
C TYR A 231 -10.95 1.68 22.11
N LYS A 232 -12.23 1.95 22.31
CA LYS A 232 -13.15 1.01 22.96
C LYS A 232 -14.16 0.34 22.02
N ASN A 233 -14.20 0.79 20.76
CA ASN A 233 -15.11 0.30 19.74
C ASN A 233 -14.51 0.57 18.35
N LEU A 234 -15.09 -0.04 17.31
CA LEU A 234 -14.59 0.06 15.94
C LEU A 234 -14.55 1.52 15.40
N PRO A 235 -15.52 2.41 15.71
CA PRO A 235 -15.40 3.84 15.41
C PRO A 235 -14.19 4.53 16.04
N GLU A 236 -13.96 4.29 17.33
CA GLU A 236 -12.82 4.86 18.03
C GLU A 236 -11.49 4.31 17.51
N LEU A 237 -11.45 3.03 17.16
CA LEU A 237 -10.30 2.39 16.52
C LEU A 237 -9.99 3.12 15.21
N SER A 238 -10.95 3.20 14.29
CA SER A 238 -10.75 3.84 12.98
C SER A 238 -10.36 5.32 13.11
N TYR A 239 -10.97 6.05 14.07
CA TYR A 239 -10.57 7.42 14.40
C TYR A 239 -9.12 7.49 14.89
N TYR A 240 -8.72 6.60 15.79
CA TYR A 240 -7.35 6.53 16.30
C TYR A 240 -6.36 6.16 15.20
N VAL A 241 -6.68 5.21 14.31
CA VAL A 241 -5.84 4.88 13.14
C VAL A 241 -5.64 6.11 12.26
N LYS A 242 -6.70 6.89 12.00
CA LYS A 242 -6.60 8.13 11.22
C LYS A 242 -5.72 9.16 11.94
N LYS A 243 -5.84 9.29 13.26
CA LYS A 243 -4.98 10.15 14.08
C LYS A 243 -3.53 9.70 14.08
N VAL A 244 -3.22 8.42 14.26
CA VAL A 244 -1.84 7.92 14.25
C VAL A 244 -1.24 8.00 12.85
N SER A 245 -2.01 7.70 11.80
CA SER A 245 -1.54 7.88 10.42
C SER A 245 -1.30 9.34 10.07
N SER A 246 -2.10 10.27 10.62
CA SER A 246 -1.87 11.72 10.45
C SER A 246 -0.79 12.26 11.39
N VAL A 247 -0.54 11.63 12.54
CA VAL A 247 0.57 11.96 13.45
C VAL A 247 1.88 11.39 12.94
N GLN A 248 1.93 10.19 12.35
CA GLN A 248 3.11 9.68 11.64
C GLN A 248 3.38 10.55 10.41
N ALA A 249 2.34 10.96 9.67
CA ALA A 249 2.47 11.99 8.66
C ALA A 249 2.94 13.34 9.26
N ASN A 250 2.48 13.74 10.46
CA ASN A 250 2.85 15.02 11.09
C ASN A 250 4.21 15.01 11.83
N THR A 251 4.69 13.87 12.32
CA THR A 251 6.05 13.68 12.83
C THR A 251 7.06 13.62 11.68
N ASP A 252 6.59 13.30 10.47
CA ASP A 252 7.32 13.48 9.21
C ASP A 252 7.16 14.90 8.59
N ILE A 253 6.39 15.82 9.22
CA ILE A 253 6.15 17.20 8.73
C ILE A 253 6.99 18.26 9.45
N ASN A 254 7.72 17.93 10.52
CA ASN A 254 8.62 18.89 11.19
C ASN A 254 10.07 18.92 10.66
N ASN A 255 10.28 18.44 9.43
CA ASN A 255 11.35 18.91 8.58
C ASN A 255 10.70 19.57 7.36
N GLU A 256 10.90 20.88 7.18
CA GLU A 256 10.36 21.66 6.07
C GLU A 256 10.67 20.98 4.73
N LYS A 257 9.68 20.27 4.17
CA LYS A 257 9.79 19.59 2.89
C LYS A 257 9.22 20.51 1.80
N VAL A 258 10.03 20.72 0.77
CA VAL A 258 9.77 21.51 -0.44
C VAL A 258 8.44 21.10 -1.09
N ARG A 259 7.59 22.07 -1.47
CA ARG A 259 6.38 21.83 -2.26
C ARG A 259 6.63 22.04 -3.75
N TYR A 260 5.85 21.34 -4.58
CA TYR A 260 5.95 21.39 -6.04
C TYR A 260 4.65 21.92 -6.66
N TRP A 261 4.77 22.89 -7.57
CA TRP A 261 3.65 23.63 -8.13
C TRP A 261 3.64 23.60 -9.65
N ILE A 262 2.47 23.41 -10.25
CA ILE A 262 2.23 23.68 -11.68
C ILE A 262 1.60 25.07 -11.82
N TYR A 263 2.20 25.93 -12.64
CA TYR A 263 1.82 27.34 -12.78
C TYR A 263 1.59 27.77 -14.24
N SER A 264 0.55 28.55 -14.49
CA SER A 264 0.23 29.12 -15.80
C SER A 264 0.45 30.64 -15.81
N PRO A 265 1.48 31.17 -16.51
CA PRO A 265 1.77 32.60 -16.60
C PRO A 265 0.83 33.30 -17.59
N GLY A 266 -0.43 33.43 -17.18
CA GLY A 266 -1.51 34.01 -17.97
C GLY A 266 -2.08 33.07 -19.06
N PRO A 267 -3.15 33.51 -19.77
CA PRO A 267 -3.75 32.74 -20.85
C PRO A 267 -2.73 32.43 -21.94
N GLY A 268 -2.60 31.15 -22.30
CA GLY A 268 -1.65 30.69 -23.31
C GLY A 268 -0.17 30.96 -22.98
N ALA A 269 0.16 31.17 -21.70
CA ALA A 269 1.48 31.62 -21.24
C ALA A 269 1.89 33.02 -21.74
N SER A 270 0.93 33.89 -22.06
CA SER A 270 1.16 35.25 -22.59
C SER A 270 2.05 36.15 -21.73
N LYS A 271 2.20 35.86 -20.43
CA LYS A 271 3.04 36.64 -19.50
C LYS A 271 4.42 36.03 -19.26
N TRP A 272 4.75 34.89 -19.87
CA TRP A 272 5.99 34.15 -19.61
C TRP A 272 7.24 35.01 -19.76
N GLU A 273 7.44 35.65 -20.93
CA GLU A 273 8.63 36.46 -21.21
C GLU A 273 8.85 37.59 -20.19
N GLU A 274 7.77 38.24 -19.76
CA GLU A 274 7.85 39.30 -18.77
C GLU A 274 8.23 38.76 -17.39
N PHE A 275 7.55 37.69 -16.95
CA PHE A 275 7.72 37.09 -15.62
C PHE A 275 9.05 36.39 -15.46
N TYR A 276 9.52 35.73 -16.52
CA TYR A 276 10.85 35.15 -16.59
C TYR A 276 11.93 36.22 -16.43
N ARG A 277 11.93 37.26 -17.28
CA ARG A 277 12.94 38.33 -17.24
C ARG A 277 12.95 39.11 -15.92
N LYS A 278 11.79 39.29 -15.29
CA LYS A 278 11.67 39.98 -14.00
C LYS A 278 11.93 39.09 -12.79
N GLY A 279 12.10 37.78 -12.95
CA GLY A 279 12.30 36.84 -11.84
C GLY A 279 11.09 36.76 -10.91
N ILE A 280 9.88 36.76 -11.47
CA ILE A 280 8.62 36.72 -10.69
C ILE A 280 7.67 35.64 -11.18
N ILE A 281 6.76 35.21 -10.31
CA ILE A 281 5.45 34.66 -10.67
C ILE A 281 4.37 35.63 -10.22
N ALA A 282 3.26 35.70 -10.96
CA ALA A 282 2.12 36.53 -10.59
C ALA A 282 0.77 35.91 -10.98
N ILE A 283 -0.28 36.26 -10.23
CA ILE A 283 -1.65 35.79 -10.49
C ILE A 283 -2.61 36.96 -10.79
N ASN A 284 -3.57 36.69 -11.68
CA ASN A 284 -4.45 37.68 -12.31
C ASN A 284 -5.69 37.98 -11.46
N TRP A 285 -5.49 38.61 -10.30
CA TRP A 285 -6.55 38.96 -9.36
C TRP A 285 -6.34 40.34 -8.72
N GLY A 286 -5.70 41.26 -9.45
CA GLY A 286 -5.30 42.57 -8.92
C GLY A 286 -6.46 43.46 -8.50
N LYS A 287 -7.66 43.30 -9.07
CA LYS A 287 -8.83 44.12 -8.72
C LYS A 287 -9.41 43.81 -7.34
N ILE A 288 -9.19 42.60 -6.82
CA ILE A 288 -9.64 42.25 -5.46
C ILE A 288 -8.67 42.73 -4.38
N GLY A 289 -7.51 43.27 -4.76
CA GLY A 289 -6.52 43.83 -3.84
C GLY A 289 -5.53 42.80 -3.29
N ASP A 290 -4.93 43.15 -2.16
CA ASP A 290 -3.95 42.33 -1.44
C ASP A 290 -4.61 41.06 -0.87
N LEU A 291 -4.14 39.90 -1.33
CA LEU A 291 -4.68 38.59 -0.97
C LEU A 291 -4.37 38.20 0.48
N SER A 292 -3.31 38.73 1.09
CA SER A 292 -2.99 38.46 2.50
C SER A 292 -4.02 39.03 3.48
N GLN A 293 -4.83 40.00 3.03
CA GLN A 293 -5.82 40.68 3.86
C GLN A 293 -7.16 39.92 3.97
N PHE A 294 -7.33 38.82 3.24
CA PHE A 294 -8.57 38.05 3.28
C PHE A 294 -8.52 36.99 4.39
N PRO A 295 -9.55 36.93 5.28
CA PRO A 295 -9.55 36.00 6.40
C PRO A 295 -9.87 34.56 5.97
N SER A 296 -10.51 34.36 4.81
CA SER A 296 -10.78 33.03 4.27
C SER A 296 -10.76 32.96 2.73
N LYS A 297 -10.65 31.73 2.22
CA LYS A 297 -10.84 31.40 0.79
C LYS A 297 -12.20 31.84 0.27
N GLU A 298 -13.23 31.83 1.12
CA GLU A 298 -14.59 32.19 0.74
C GLU A 298 -14.72 33.69 0.53
N ASP A 299 -14.07 34.50 1.38
CA ASP A 299 -14.06 35.96 1.24
C ASP A 299 -13.36 36.40 -0.06
N MET A 300 -12.26 35.72 -0.42
CA MET A 300 -11.62 35.94 -1.73
C MET A 300 -12.58 35.67 -2.89
N LYS A 301 -13.38 34.60 -2.82
CA LYS A 301 -14.35 34.25 -3.88
C LYS A 301 -15.47 35.28 -3.99
N VAL A 302 -16.04 35.69 -2.86
CA VAL A 302 -17.08 36.73 -2.81
C VAL A 302 -16.54 38.00 -3.47
N ARG A 303 -15.32 38.42 -3.11
CA ARG A 303 -14.68 39.60 -3.70
C ARG A 303 -14.37 39.44 -5.19
N MET A 304 -14.02 38.23 -5.65
CA MET A 304 -13.85 37.93 -7.08
C MET A 304 -15.17 38.09 -7.83
N GLN A 305 -16.30 37.64 -7.27
CA GLN A 305 -17.62 37.80 -7.88
C GLN A 305 -18.03 39.26 -8.01
N GLU A 306 -17.71 40.09 -7.02
CA GLU A 306 -18.01 41.53 -7.03
C GLU A 306 -17.28 42.28 -8.15
N PHE A 307 -15.99 41.97 -8.40
CA PHE A 307 -15.17 42.70 -9.38
C PHE A 307 -15.09 42.09 -10.77
N TYR A 308 -15.26 40.78 -10.89
CA TYR A 308 -15.12 40.04 -12.15
C TYR A 308 -16.45 39.44 -12.64
N GLY A 309 -17.54 39.69 -11.92
CA GLY A 309 -18.89 39.26 -12.26
C GLY A 309 -19.27 37.93 -11.61
N SER A 310 -20.56 37.77 -11.31
CA SER A 310 -21.12 36.64 -10.56
C SER A 310 -21.44 35.41 -11.41
N ASP A 311 -21.14 35.44 -12.71
CA ASP A 311 -21.45 34.34 -13.65
C ASP A 311 -20.63 33.06 -13.39
N TYR A 312 -19.57 33.16 -12.58
CA TYR A 312 -18.72 32.04 -12.18
C TYR A 312 -18.62 31.92 -10.65
N THR A 313 -18.36 30.69 -10.17
CA THR A 313 -18.27 30.39 -8.73
C THR A 313 -16.90 30.67 -8.12
N TYR A 314 -15.88 30.91 -8.95
CA TYR A 314 -14.48 31.15 -8.58
C TYR A 314 -13.86 30.15 -7.59
N VAL A 315 -14.45 28.97 -7.36
CA VAL A 315 -13.97 28.01 -6.34
C VAL A 315 -12.50 27.63 -6.54
N ASN A 316 -12.13 27.27 -7.77
CA ASN A 316 -10.74 26.94 -8.10
C ASN A 316 -9.82 28.17 -8.10
N ALA A 317 -10.34 29.33 -8.49
CA ALA A 317 -9.60 30.58 -8.54
C ALA A 317 -9.26 31.11 -7.14
N GLY A 318 -10.26 31.13 -6.24
CA GLY A 318 -10.07 31.49 -4.84
C GLY A 318 -9.15 30.50 -4.11
N HIS A 319 -9.25 29.20 -4.40
CA HIS A 319 -8.31 28.23 -3.84
C HIS A 319 -6.87 28.49 -4.29
N ALA A 320 -6.65 28.73 -5.59
CA ALA A 320 -5.34 29.04 -6.14
C ALA A 320 -4.78 30.37 -5.60
N ALA A 321 -5.62 31.40 -5.47
CA ALA A 321 -5.24 32.70 -4.92
C ALA A 321 -4.81 32.58 -3.45
N TRP A 322 -5.57 31.82 -2.65
CA TRP A 322 -5.19 31.53 -1.27
C TRP A 322 -3.90 30.73 -1.18
N GLN A 323 -3.74 29.69 -2.00
CA GLN A 323 -2.51 28.89 -1.99
C GLN A 323 -1.30 29.74 -2.34
N PHE A 324 -1.44 30.62 -3.33
CA PHE A 324 -0.39 31.56 -3.72
C PHE A 324 -0.03 32.53 -2.59
N ALA A 325 -1.02 33.07 -1.86
CA ALA A 325 -0.77 34.02 -0.78
C ALA A 325 -0.25 33.35 0.51
N ASN A 326 -0.82 32.21 0.91
CA ASN A 326 -0.65 31.65 2.25
C ASN A 326 0.09 30.31 2.30
N ASP A 327 0.04 29.48 1.25
CA ASP A 327 0.54 28.11 1.29
C ASP A 327 1.92 27.95 0.62
N MET A 328 2.19 28.74 -0.43
CA MET A 328 3.48 28.77 -1.13
C MET A 328 4.55 29.48 -0.29
N LYS A 329 5.78 28.97 -0.28
CA LYS A 329 6.88 29.50 0.54
C LYS A 329 8.20 29.59 -0.24
N PRO A 330 9.17 30.40 0.23
CA PRO A 330 10.56 30.29 -0.23
C PRO A 330 11.05 28.84 -0.19
N GLY A 331 11.75 28.41 -1.23
CA GLY A 331 12.24 27.03 -1.41
C GLY A 331 11.31 26.12 -2.21
N ASP A 332 10.05 26.50 -2.43
CA ASP A 332 9.12 25.72 -3.27
C ASP A 332 9.52 25.73 -4.76
N VAL A 333 9.27 24.62 -5.46
CA VAL A 333 9.59 24.45 -6.89
C VAL A 333 8.34 24.70 -7.74
N VAL A 334 8.49 25.50 -8.80
CA VAL A 334 7.41 25.83 -9.74
C VAL A 334 7.78 25.39 -11.15
N PHE A 335 6.85 24.69 -11.80
CA PHE A 335 6.88 24.36 -13.22
C PHE A 335 5.89 25.22 -13.97
N ALA A 336 6.38 26.13 -14.81
CA ALA A 336 5.56 26.95 -15.68
C ALA A 336 5.07 26.13 -16.89
N LYS A 337 3.81 26.29 -17.28
CA LYS A 337 3.21 25.55 -18.41
C LYS A 337 2.65 26.46 -19.50
N LYS A 338 2.58 25.93 -20.72
CA LYS A 338 1.87 26.53 -21.87
C LYS A 338 0.81 25.55 -22.36
N GLY A 339 -0.45 25.85 -22.04
CA GLY A 339 -1.56 24.92 -22.28
C GLY A 339 -1.54 23.73 -21.31
N ILE A 340 -1.91 22.55 -21.80
CA ILE A 340 -1.89 21.28 -21.03
C ILE A 340 -0.72 20.37 -21.42
N SER A 341 -0.11 20.58 -22.59
CA SER A 341 0.84 19.65 -23.19
C SER A 341 2.29 20.10 -23.13
N LYS A 342 2.58 21.31 -22.64
CA LYS A 342 3.94 21.85 -22.59
C LYS A 342 4.30 22.44 -21.24
N ILE A 343 5.53 22.20 -20.83
CA ILE A 343 6.22 22.89 -19.75
C ILE A 343 7.18 23.90 -20.39
N ILE A 344 7.28 25.10 -19.82
CA ILE A 344 8.07 26.20 -20.39
C ILE A 344 9.15 26.76 -19.46
N GLY A 345 9.17 26.31 -18.21
CA GLY A 345 10.25 26.63 -17.30
C GLY A 345 10.10 26.01 -15.93
N ARG A 346 11.21 26.01 -15.19
CA ARG A 346 11.32 25.53 -13.79
C ARG A 346 11.98 26.61 -12.97
N GLY A 347 11.48 26.88 -11.77
CA GLY A 347 12.11 27.82 -10.85
C GLY A 347 11.84 27.54 -9.38
N ILE A 348 12.59 28.19 -8.51
CA ILE A 348 12.51 28.04 -7.06
C ILE A 348 12.06 29.38 -6.45
N ILE A 349 11.01 29.37 -5.63
CA ILE A 349 10.50 30.58 -4.97
C ILE A 349 11.56 31.14 -4.01
N THR A 350 11.79 32.45 -4.08
CA THR A 350 12.82 33.12 -3.28
C THR A 350 12.26 34.15 -2.30
N SER A 351 10.95 34.45 -2.35
CA SER A 351 10.31 35.40 -1.44
C SER A 351 8.98 34.90 -0.88
N ASP A 352 8.59 35.50 0.23
CA ASP A 352 7.21 35.52 0.68
C ASP A 352 6.30 36.25 -0.32
N TYR A 353 4.99 36.20 -0.07
CA TYR A 353 3.98 36.87 -0.89
C TYR A 353 4.15 38.40 -0.83
N GLU A 354 4.06 39.05 -1.99
CA GLU A 354 4.11 40.51 -2.14
C GLU A 354 2.91 41.02 -2.96
N PHE A 355 2.29 42.11 -2.52
CA PHE A 355 1.29 42.86 -3.30
C PHE A 355 1.92 44.13 -3.88
N ASN A 356 1.91 44.27 -5.20
CA ASN A 356 2.44 45.44 -5.91
C ASN A 356 1.32 46.25 -6.57
N PRO A 357 0.83 47.32 -5.91
CA PRO A 357 -0.29 48.14 -6.41
C PRO A 357 0.05 48.93 -7.68
N ASP A 358 1.34 49.25 -7.88
CA ASP A 358 1.84 50.13 -8.95
C ASP A 358 1.96 49.43 -10.31
N ARG A 359 1.73 48.11 -10.36
CA ARG A 359 1.70 47.38 -11.63
C ARG A 359 0.52 47.87 -12.51
N PRO A 360 0.76 48.12 -13.81
CA PRO A 360 -0.26 48.62 -14.72
C PRO A 360 -1.28 47.55 -15.15
N ASP A 361 -1.03 46.27 -14.84
CA ASP A 361 -1.90 45.15 -15.16
C ASP A 361 -2.53 44.52 -13.90
N ASP A 362 -3.49 43.62 -14.11
CA ASP A 362 -4.20 42.92 -13.02
C ASP A 362 -3.32 41.82 -12.35
N TYR A 363 -2.04 41.70 -12.68
CA TYR A 363 -1.09 40.74 -12.08
C TYR A 363 -0.33 41.37 -10.89
N LYS A 364 -1.09 41.96 -9.96
CA LYS A 364 -0.54 42.71 -8.81
C LYS A 364 -0.05 41.84 -7.65
N ASN A 365 -0.46 40.57 -7.64
CA ASN A 365 -0.11 39.58 -6.62
C ASN A 365 1.11 38.79 -7.08
N ILE A 366 2.26 39.02 -6.45
CA ILE A 366 3.56 38.55 -6.95
C ILE A 366 4.34 37.74 -5.89
N ARG A 367 5.24 36.89 -6.38
CA ARG A 367 6.34 36.31 -5.61
C ARG A 367 7.59 36.33 -6.47
N ARG A 368 8.75 36.50 -5.84
CA ARG A 368 10.04 36.38 -6.51
C ARG A 368 10.40 34.91 -6.66
N ILE A 369 11.00 34.59 -7.79
CA ILE A 369 11.38 33.24 -8.17
C ILE A 369 12.72 33.29 -8.89
N ASN A 370 13.60 32.37 -8.55
CA ASN A 370 14.78 32.09 -9.34
C ASN A 370 14.41 31.07 -10.43
N TRP A 371 14.20 31.53 -11.66
CA TRP A 371 13.93 30.62 -12.78
C TRP A 371 15.20 29.91 -13.21
N THR A 372 15.31 28.63 -12.85
CA THR A 372 16.44 27.75 -13.18
C THR A 372 16.46 27.34 -14.65
N HIS A 373 15.29 27.20 -15.30
CA HIS A 373 15.18 26.71 -16.67
C HIS A 373 14.15 27.51 -17.47
N ASN A 374 14.48 27.78 -18.73
CA ASN A 374 13.62 28.43 -19.72
C ASN A 374 13.77 27.71 -21.07
N GLY A 375 12.65 27.29 -21.65
CA GLY A 375 12.61 26.48 -22.86
C GLY A 375 11.20 25.99 -23.15
N GLU A 376 11.03 25.02 -24.06
CA GLU A 376 9.74 24.34 -24.24
C GLU A 376 9.97 22.82 -24.22
N TRP A 377 9.34 22.13 -23.26
CA TRP A 377 9.36 20.68 -23.12
C TRP A 377 7.97 20.10 -23.29
N LEU A 378 7.88 18.90 -23.88
CA LEU A 378 6.65 18.13 -23.87
C LEU A 378 6.33 17.70 -22.44
N HIS A 379 5.09 17.93 -22.03
CA HIS A 379 4.64 17.49 -20.73
C HIS A 379 4.55 15.95 -20.70
N PRO A 380 4.99 15.26 -19.62
CA PRO A 380 5.06 13.79 -19.52
C PRO A 380 3.69 13.12 -19.32
N GLY A 381 2.62 13.77 -19.81
CA GLY A 381 1.21 13.50 -19.55
C GLY A 381 0.41 14.73 -19.97
N ASN A 382 -0.58 15.14 -19.16
CA ASN A 382 -1.24 16.44 -19.33
C ASN A 382 -1.23 17.24 -18.02
N ALA A 383 -0.94 18.53 -18.11
CA ALA A 383 -1.03 19.46 -16.98
C ALA A 383 -2.49 19.78 -16.66
N HIS A 384 -2.76 20.06 -15.39
CA HIS A 384 -4.07 20.57 -14.98
C HIS A 384 -4.39 21.91 -15.67
N VAL A 385 -5.66 22.10 -16.04
CA VAL A 385 -6.11 23.34 -16.72
C VAL A 385 -6.01 24.56 -15.80
N LYS A 386 -5.98 24.35 -14.47
CA LYS A 386 -5.94 25.40 -13.45
C LYS A 386 -4.70 26.28 -13.57
N MET A 387 -4.82 27.51 -13.06
CA MET A 387 -3.74 28.51 -13.06
C MET A 387 -2.57 28.12 -12.14
N LEU A 388 -2.88 27.61 -10.95
CA LEU A 388 -1.91 27.14 -9.98
C LEU A 388 -2.43 25.84 -9.38
N THR A 389 -1.58 24.82 -9.28
CA THR A 389 -1.93 23.53 -8.66
C THR A 389 -0.75 23.01 -7.84
N ASP A 390 -0.99 22.68 -6.57
CA ASP A 390 -0.05 21.93 -5.74
C ASP A 390 -0.07 20.47 -6.19
N VAL A 391 1.10 19.95 -6.56
CA VAL A 391 1.28 18.56 -7.03
C VAL A 391 2.17 17.74 -6.09
N THR A 392 2.51 18.27 -4.91
CA THR A 392 3.45 17.66 -3.95
C THR A 392 3.07 16.24 -3.55
N SER A 393 1.76 15.93 -3.46
CA SER A 393 1.28 14.58 -3.11
C SER A 393 1.45 13.54 -4.22
N TYR A 394 1.89 13.93 -5.42
CA TYR A 394 2.01 13.06 -6.59
C TYR A 394 3.48 12.89 -6.99
N MET A 395 4.27 12.25 -6.13
CA MET A 395 5.72 12.17 -6.30
C MET A 395 6.14 11.54 -7.65
N ASP A 396 5.48 10.48 -8.12
CA ASP A 396 5.76 9.91 -9.45
C ASP A 396 5.60 10.92 -10.60
N TYR A 397 4.61 11.82 -10.47
CA TYR A 397 4.37 12.87 -11.43
C TYR A 397 5.41 14.01 -11.29
N VAL A 398 5.80 14.35 -10.07
CA VAL A 398 6.90 15.29 -9.78
C VAL A 398 8.23 14.77 -10.33
N HIS A 399 8.56 13.49 -10.14
CA HIS A 399 9.77 12.87 -10.71
C HIS A 399 9.79 12.97 -12.23
N LYS A 400 8.66 12.69 -12.91
CA LYS A 400 8.55 12.85 -14.36
C LYS A 400 8.75 14.31 -14.83
N LEU A 401 8.29 15.29 -14.04
CA LEU A 401 8.48 16.70 -14.34
C LEU A 401 9.92 17.17 -14.14
N ASN A 402 10.59 16.71 -13.06
CA ASN A 402 12.00 17.01 -12.82
C ASN A 402 12.89 16.45 -13.93
N ARG A 403 12.62 15.23 -14.40
CA ARG A 403 13.30 14.59 -15.52
C ARG A 403 13.29 15.38 -16.84
N LEU A 404 12.38 16.33 -17.02
CA LEU A 404 12.38 17.20 -18.20
C LEU A 404 13.57 18.17 -18.24
N PHE A 405 14.12 18.49 -17.07
CA PHE A 405 15.15 19.49 -16.87
C PHE A 405 16.51 18.88 -16.50
N GLU A 406 16.57 17.56 -16.47
CA GLU A 406 17.83 16.83 -16.45
C GLU A 406 18.44 16.96 -17.87
N SER A 407 19.30 17.95 -18.06
CA SER A 407 20.17 18.02 -19.24
C SER A 407 21.31 17.01 -19.09
N ASP A 408 21.78 16.43 -20.20
CA ASP A 408 23.03 15.63 -20.32
C ASP A 408 24.31 16.42 -19.95
N THR A 409 24.20 17.47 -19.14
CA THR A 409 25.30 18.25 -18.57
C THR A 409 25.12 18.26 -17.06
N GLU A 410 25.99 17.51 -16.41
CA GLU A 410 26.26 17.43 -14.98
C GLU A 410 26.22 18.83 -14.33
N ASP A 411 25.33 19.01 -13.35
CA ASP A 411 25.54 19.85 -12.18
C ASP A 411 24.70 19.25 -11.03
N GLU A 412 25.38 18.51 -10.15
CA GLU A 412 24.84 17.74 -9.04
C GLU A 412 24.26 18.67 -7.94
N GLU A 413 22.93 18.79 -7.86
CA GLU A 413 22.28 19.17 -6.60
C GLU A 413 22.16 17.89 -5.75
N GLU A 414 23.09 17.70 -4.79
CA GLU A 414 23.09 16.58 -3.84
C GLU A 414 21.69 16.40 -3.19
N GLU A 415 21.01 15.31 -3.52
CA GLU A 415 19.80 14.90 -2.80
C GLU A 415 20.14 14.74 -1.30
N LYS A 416 19.33 15.33 -0.42
CA LYS A 416 19.52 15.17 1.04
C LYS A 416 19.60 13.68 1.38
N ALA A 417 20.78 13.22 1.82
CA ALA A 417 21.04 11.83 2.16
C ALA A 417 19.97 11.28 3.12
N ILE A 418 19.16 10.34 2.62
CA ILE A 418 18.26 9.56 3.46
C ILE A 418 19.13 8.68 4.35
N SER A 419 19.08 8.91 5.67
CA SER A 419 19.85 8.15 6.63
C SER A 419 19.14 6.84 7.00
N TYR A 420 19.70 5.71 6.59
CA TYR A 420 19.19 4.39 6.97
C TYR A 420 19.88 3.87 8.25
N PRO A 421 19.18 3.11 9.11
CA PRO A 421 19.80 2.49 10.28
C PRO A 421 20.98 1.60 9.88
N THR A 422 22.10 1.74 10.59
CA THR A 422 23.28 0.90 10.37
C THR A 422 22.98 -0.58 10.64
N TYR A 423 23.47 -1.46 9.77
CA TYR A 423 23.32 -2.91 9.90
C TYR A 423 24.60 -3.58 9.43
N ASN A 424 25.33 -4.19 10.36
CA ASN A 424 26.65 -4.76 10.11
C ASN A 424 26.66 -6.26 10.45
N VAL A 425 27.81 -6.89 10.23
CA VAL A 425 28.04 -8.31 10.53
C VAL A 425 27.64 -8.67 11.96
N LYS A 426 27.98 -7.82 12.94
CA LYS A 426 27.65 -8.08 14.35
C LYS A 426 26.13 -8.19 14.56
N LYS A 427 25.35 -7.23 14.06
CA LYS A 427 23.88 -7.28 14.13
C LYS A 427 23.29 -8.48 13.36
N PHE A 428 23.93 -8.87 12.26
CA PHE A 428 23.54 -10.07 11.54
C PHE A 428 23.69 -11.32 12.42
N LEU A 429 24.86 -11.52 13.04
CA LEU A 429 25.15 -12.69 13.87
C LEU A 429 24.33 -12.72 15.18
N GLU A 430 23.87 -11.57 15.66
CA GLU A 430 22.94 -11.47 16.80
C GLU A 430 21.52 -11.94 16.45
N GLU A 431 21.07 -11.70 15.22
CA GLU A 431 19.68 -12.00 14.80
C GLU A 431 19.56 -13.32 14.03
N VAL A 432 20.59 -13.69 13.27
CA VAL A 432 20.61 -14.89 12.43
C VAL A 432 21.49 -15.92 13.12
N TYR A 433 20.91 -17.09 13.40
CA TYR A 433 21.59 -18.23 14.01
C TYR A 433 22.58 -18.90 13.02
N MET A 434 23.57 -18.14 12.60
CA MET A 434 24.65 -18.54 11.70
C MET A 434 25.96 -18.15 12.37
N ASP A 435 26.92 -19.07 12.40
CA ASP A 435 28.23 -18.79 12.95
C ASP A 435 29.05 -17.88 12.02
N GLU A 436 29.99 -17.14 12.61
CA GLU A 436 30.77 -16.11 11.92
C GLU A 436 31.54 -16.65 10.70
N ASP A 437 32.14 -17.84 10.82
CA ASP A 437 32.87 -18.47 9.72
C ASP A 437 31.95 -18.79 8.52
N GLU A 438 30.74 -19.28 8.79
CA GLU A 438 29.74 -19.58 7.76
C GLU A 438 29.18 -18.30 7.13
N TYR A 439 29.01 -17.23 7.91
CA TYR A 439 28.67 -15.92 7.38
C TYR A 439 29.72 -15.42 6.38
N TYR A 440 31.01 -15.46 6.75
CA TYR A 440 32.07 -14.97 5.87
C TYR A 440 32.22 -15.83 4.63
N LYS A 441 32.05 -17.14 4.75
CA LYS A 441 32.02 -18.07 3.62
C LYS A 441 30.88 -17.75 2.65
N LEU A 442 29.67 -17.55 3.14
CA LEU A 442 28.52 -17.18 2.31
C LEU A 442 28.67 -15.78 1.69
N ARG A 443 29.13 -14.80 2.47
CA ARG A 443 29.42 -13.45 1.97
C ARG A 443 30.45 -13.47 0.84
N ASN A 444 31.53 -14.23 1.00
CA ASN A 444 32.57 -14.36 -0.02
C ASN A 444 32.04 -15.10 -1.26
N LEU A 445 31.21 -16.12 -1.06
CA LEU A 445 30.55 -16.82 -2.17
C LEU A 445 29.69 -15.87 -3.00
N ILE A 446 28.86 -15.05 -2.35
CA ILE A 446 28.04 -14.04 -3.01
C ILE A 446 28.90 -13.00 -3.72
N LYS A 447 29.95 -12.49 -3.08
CA LYS A 447 30.83 -11.50 -3.71
C LYS A 447 31.52 -12.03 -4.97
N ASN A 448 31.92 -13.29 -4.96
CA ASN A 448 32.64 -13.89 -6.08
C ASN A 448 31.72 -14.34 -7.22
N LYS A 449 30.58 -14.95 -6.88
CA LYS A 449 29.65 -15.53 -7.86
C LYS A 449 28.54 -14.60 -8.29
N MET A 450 28.26 -13.58 -7.49
CA MET A 450 27.19 -12.59 -7.63
C MET A 450 25.76 -13.15 -7.63
N ASN A 451 25.56 -14.44 -7.96
CA ASN A 451 24.29 -15.15 -7.83
C ASN A 451 24.47 -16.38 -6.94
N VAL A 452 23.66 -16.47 -5.89
CA VAL A 452 23.66 -17.60 -4.96
C VAL A 452 22.24 -18.09 -4.72
N ILE A 453 22.06 -19.41 -4.63
CA ILE A 453 20.82 -20.04 -4.18
C ILE A 453 21.03 -20.54 -2.76
N LEU A 454 20.25 -20.02 -1.82
CA LEU A 454 20.10 -20.57 -0.48
C LEU A 454 19.12 -21.73 -0.57
N GLN A 455 19.61 -22.95 -0.34
CA GLN A 455 18.80 -24.16 -0.35
C GLN A 455 18.83 -24.80 1.03
N GLY A 456 17.82 -25.60 1.33
CA GLY A 456 17.77 -26.38 2.56
C GLY A 456 16.34 -26.66 2.96
N ALA A 457 16.19 -27.37 4.07
CA ALA A 457 14.89 -27.77 4.56
C ALA A 457 14.01 -26.56 4.93
N PRO A 458 12.67 -26.73 4.97
CA PRO A 458 11.77 -25.70 5.47
C PRO A 458 12.14 -25.27 6.90
N GLY A 459 11.97 -23.99 7.22
CA GLY A 459 12.20 -23.48 8.57
C GLY A 459 13.66 -23.32 9.01
N VAL A 460 14.64 -23.45 8.11
CA VAL A 460 16.06 -23.14 8.41
C VAL A 460 16.41 -21.65 8.32
N GLY A 461 15.41 -20.77 8.15
CA GLY A 461 15.61 -19.31 8.18
C GLY A 461 16.11 -18.67 6.88
N LYS A 462 16.00 -19.33 5.73
CA LYS A 462 16.47 -18.81 4.41
C LYS A 462 16.00 -17.38 4.12
N THR A 463 14.69 -17.15 4.14
CA THR A 463 14.06 -15.84 3.88
C THR A 463 14.50 -14.78 4.89
N PHE A 464 14.63 -15.18 6.16
CA PHE A 464 15.05 -14.30 7.24
C PHE A 464 16.53 -13.89 7.11
N ALA A 465 17.38 -14.84 6.71
CA ALA A 465 18.82 -14.65 6.52
C ALA A 465 19.14 -13.85 5.24
N ALA A 466 18.46 -14.11 4.11
CA ALA A 466 18.77 -13.46 2.83
C ALA A 466 18.71 -11.93 2.89
N LYS A 467 17.63 -11.36 3.44
CA LYS A 467 17.48 -9.89 3.59
C LYS A 467 18.53 -9.30 4.52
N ARG A 468 18.79 -9.96 5.65
CA ARG A 468 19.76 -9.49 6.64
C ARG A 468 21.18 -9.57 6.12
N LEU A 469 21.48 -10.59 5.34
CA LEU A 469 22.76 -10.76 4.69
C LEU A 469 23.01 -9.61 3.71
N ALA A 470 22.04 -9.29 2.87
CA ALA A 470 22.09 -8.12 1.98
C ALA A 470 22.36 -6.83 2.77
N TYR A 471 21.55 -6.53 3.80
CA TYR A 471 21.76 -5.35 4.64
C TYR A 471 23.13 -5.32 5.32
N SER A 472 23.64 -6.47 5.78
CA SER A 472 24.95 -6.56 6.43
C SER A 472 26.10 -6.27 5.48
N ILE A 473 25.94 -6.61 4.20
CA ILE A 473 26.93 -6.33 3.14
C ILE A 473 26.83 -4.87 2.71
N ILE A 474 25.62 -4.30 2.63
CA ILE A 474 25.40 -2.87 2.36
C ILE A 474 25.91 -2.00 3.52
N GLY A 475 25.83 -2.48 4.76
CA GLY A 475 26.18 -1.73 5.97
C GLY A 475 25.00 -0.98 6.60
N SER A 476 23.81 -1.04 5.99
CA SER A 476 22.59 -0.37 6.47
C SER A 476 21.33 -1.12 6.06
N LYS A 477 20.21 -0.86 6.75
CA LYS A 477 18.87 -1.34 6.36
C LYS A 477 18.28 -0.46 5.24
N ASN A 478 19.06 -0.21 4.18
CA ASN A 478 18.62 0.53 3.01
C ASN A 478 17.72 -0.36 2.15
N GLN A 479 16.41 -0.08 2.19
CA GLN A 479 15.39 -0.86 1.48
C GLN A 479 15.41 -0.59 -0.03
N ASP A 480 15.88 0.58 -0.46
CA ASP A 480 15.92 0.95 -1.88
C ASP A 480 16.99 0.14 -2.65
N ARG A 481 17.97 -0.42 -1.92
CA ARG A 481 19.01 -1.30 -2.45
C ARG A 481 18.68 -2.80 -2.32
N VAL A 482 17.53 -3.16 -1.76
CA VAL A 482 17.13 -4.57 -1.57
C VAL A 482 15.70 -4.80 -2.05
N MET A 483 15.56 -5.51 -3.17
CA MET A 483 14.25 -5.92 -3.69
C MET A 483 14.02 -7.41 -3.39
N MET A 484 12.79 -7.77 -3.02
CA MET A 484 12.40 -9.18 -2.86
C MET A 484 11.13 -9.47 -3.65
N VAL A 485 11.16 -10.53 -4.44
CA VAL A 485 10.02 -11.10 -5.16
C VAL A 485 9.87 -12.57 -4.84
N GLN A 486 8.71 -13.15 -5.12
CA GLN A 486 8.46 -14.59 -5.01
C GLN A 486 8.04 -15.13 -6.37
N PHE A 487 8.67 -16.20 -6.83
CA PHE A 487 8.30 -16.86 -8.08
C PHE A 487 7.18 -17.86 -7.88
N HIS A 488 6.34 -17.97 -8.91
CA HIS A 488 5.27 -18.95 -9.03
C HIS A 488 5.17 -19.41 -10.49
N GLN A 489 4.42 -20.49 -10.75
CA GLN A 489 4.36 -21.11 -12.08
C GLN A 489 3.91 -20.16 -13.20
N SER A 490 3.04 -19.19 -12.88
CA SER A 490 2.56 -18.19 -13.83
C SER A 490 3.44 -16.94 -13.96
N TYR A 491 4.57 -16.85 -13.23
CA TYR A 491 5.44 -15.68 -13.26
C TYR A 491 6.18 -15.63 -14.61
N SER A 492 6.17 -14.48 -15.27
CA SER A 492 6.56 -14.36 -16.68
C SER A 492 7.62 -13.28 -16.93
N TYR A 493 8.20 -13.29 -18.13
CA TYR A 493 9.14 -12.26 -18.58
C TYR A 493 8.49 -10.87 -18.54
N GLU A 494 7.21 -10.79 -18.90
CA GLU A 494 6.41 -9.58 -18.97
C GLU A 494 6.15 -8.95 -17.60
N ASP A 495 6.26 -9.72 -16.51
CA ASP A 495 6.21 -9.24 -15.13
C ASP A 495 7.60 -8.81 -14.63
N PHE A 496 8.64 -9.49 -15.11
CA PHE A 496 10.00 -9.39 -14.56
C PHE A 496 10.86 -8.34 -15.26
N ILE A 497 10.88 -8.35 -16.59
CA ILE A 497 11.72 -7.50 -17.44
C ILE A 497 10.90 -6.41 -18.09
N MET A 498 10.01 -6.77 -19.01
CA MET A 498 9.20 -5.81 -19.76
C MET A 498 8.08 -6.51 -20.52
N GLY A 499 6.90 -5.90 -20.59
CA GLY A 499 5.80 -6.46 -21.38
C GLY A 499 4.63 -5.53 -21.60
N PHE A 500 3.83 -5.83 -22.62
CA PHE A 500 2.64 -5.06 -22.93
C PHE A 500 1.53 -5.35 -21.92
N ARG A 501 0.96 -4.28 -21.36
CA ARG A 501 -0.21 -4.34 -20.47
C ARG A 501 -1.41 -3.67 -21.13
N PRO A 502 -2.61 -4.26 -21.02
CA PRO A 502 -3.81 -3.65 -21.55
C PRO A 502 -4.10 -2.34 -20.79
N THR A 503 -4.52 -1.34 -21.55
CA THR A 503 -4.99 -0.03 -21.10
C THR A 503 -6.34 0.27 -21.76
N GLU A 504 -7.01 1.33 -21.33
CA GLU A 504 -8.32 1.72 -21.90
C GLU A 504 -8.25 2.02 -23.40
N SER A 505 -7.07 2.43 -23.91
CA SER A 505 -6.85 2.80 -25.31
C SER A 505 -6.00 1.80 -26.11
N GLY A 506 -5.74 0.60 -25.58
CA GLY A 506 -4.94 -0.42 -26.28
C GLY A 506 -3.93 -1.09 -25.36
N PHE A 507 -2.66 -1.13 -25.76
CA PHE A 507 -1.57 -1.73 -24.98
C PHE A 507 -0.46 -0.70 -24.71
N GLU A 508 0.05 -0.69 -23.49
CA GLU A 508 1.21 0.10 -23.09
C GLU A 508 2.34 -0.84 -22.69
N LEU A 509 3.55 -0.58 -23.19
CA LEU A 509 4.73 -1.31 -22.77
C LEU A 509 5.11 -0.85 -21.36
N LYS A 510 5.19 -1.79 -20.41
CA LYS A 510 5.58 -1.52 -19.04
C LYS A 510 6.84 -2.27 -18.65
N ASN A 511 7.69 -1.57 -17.89
CA ASN A 511 8.89 -2.13 -17.32
C ASN A 511 8.55 -3.00 -16.12
N GLY A 512 9.18 -4.17 -16.05
CA GLY A 512 9.09 -5.12 -14.96
C GLY A 512 9.98 -4.75 -13.78
N VAL A 513 9.82 -5.50 -12.70
CA VAL A 513 10.47 -5.24 -11.40
C VAL A 513 12.00 -5.33 -11.46
N PHE A 514 12.55 -6.29 -12.22
CA PHE A 514 13.99 -6.48 -12.33
C PHE A 514 14.63 -5.44 -13.26
N TYR A 515 13.95 -5.06 -14.34
CA TYR A 515 14.40 -3.95 -15.20
C TYR A 515 14.57 -2.66 -14.39
N ASN A 516 13.54 -2.25 -13.66
CA ASN A 516 13.58 -1.00 -12.90
C ASN A 516 14.66 -1.06 -11.80
N PHE A 517 14.82 -2.21 -11.16
CA PHE A 517 15.85 -2.43 -10.15
C PHE A 517 17.27 -2.27 -10.72
N CYS A 518 17.55 -2.88 -11.88
CA CYS A 518 18.84 -2.74 -12.56
C CYS A 518 19.09 -1.29 -12.98
N LYS A 519 18.09 -0.56 -13.48
CA LYS A 519 18.28 0.87 -13.84
C LYS A 519 18.64 1.73 -12.64
N ASN A 520 18.05 1.47 -11.48
CA ASN A 520 18.42 2.18 -10.25
C ASN A 520 19.85 1.82 -9.79
N ALA A 521 20.23 0.55 -9.89
CA ALA A 521 21.57 0.10 -9.55
C ALA A 521 22.65 0.60 -10.53
N GLU A 522 22.30 0.78 -11.82
CA GLU A 522 23.18 1.36 -12.84
C GLU A 522 23.56 2.81 -12.49
N ILE A 523 22.61 3.59 -11.98
CA ILE A 523 22.83 4.97 -11.53
C ILE A 523 23.73 5.00 -10.27
N ASP A 524 23.46 4.14 -9.29
CA ASP A 524 24.23 4.03 -8.04
C ASP A 524 25.29 2.90 -8.09
N SER A 525 26.16 2.98 -9.10
CA SER A 525 27.09 1.90 -9.48
C SER A 525 28.14 1.55 -8.40
N GLU A 526 28.46 2.48 -7.49
CA GLU A 526 29.45 2.29 -6.43
C GLU A 526 28.92 1.44 -5.26
N ASN A 527 27.60 1.30 -5.14
CA ASN A 527 26.97 0.64 -4.02
C ASN A 527 26.35 -0.70 -4.40
N PRO A 528 26.37 -1.71 -3.51
CA PRO A 528 25.82 -3.02 -3.82
C PRO A 528 24.28 -3.03 -3.73
N TYR A 529 23.65 -3.64 -4.72
CA TYR A 529 22.20 -3.85 -4.82
C TYR A 529 21.88 -5.34 -4.75
N PHE A 530 20.85 -5.73 -4.01
CA PHE A 530 20.46 -7.14 -3.84
C PHE A 530 19.04 -7.40 -4.33
N PHE A 531 18.93 -8.33 -5.28
CA PHE A 531 17.66 -8.83 -5.79
C PHE A 531 17.40 -10.24 -5.26
N ILE A 532 16.42 -10.39 -4.39
CA ILE A 532 16.09 -11.63 -3.68
C ILE A 532 14.88 -12.28 -4.36
N ILE A 533 15.00 -13.56 -4.69
CA ILE A 533 13.96 -14.36 -5.34
C ILE A 533 13.59 -15.53 -4.43
N ASP A 534 12.43 -15.44 -3.82
CA ASP A 534 11.85 -16.54 -3.05
C ASP A 534 11.20 -17.57 -3.97
N GLU A 535 11.20 -18.83 -3.54
CA GLU A 535 10.66 -19.97 -4.29
C GLU A 535 11.17 -20.02 -5.75
N ILE A 536 12.49 -19.79 -5.93
CA ILE A 536 13.10 -19.59 -7.26
C ILE A 536 12.85 -20.78 -8.21
N ASN A 537 12.74 -21.99 -7.66
CA ASN A 537 12.47 -23.24 -8.38
C ASN A 537 11.00 -23.40 -8.82
N ARG A 538 10.06 -22.55 -8.36
CA ARG A 538 8.66 -22.57 -8.80
C ARG A 538 8.41 -21.82 -10.11
N GLY A 539 9.36 -20.97 -10.51
CA GLY A 539 9.34 -20.26 -11.79
C GLY A 539 10.17 -20.94 -12.87
N ASN A 540 9.79 -20.79 -14.13
CA ASN A 540 10.65 -21.17 -15.25
C ASN A 540 11.68 -20.06 -15.48
N LEU A 541 12.86 -20.15 -14.84
CA LEU A 541 13.88 -19.10 -14.92
C LEU A 541 14.29 -18.77 -16.35
N SER A 542 14.44 -19.77 -17.22
CA SER A 542 14.82 -19.55 -18.62
C SER A 542 13.80 -18.69 -19.36
N LYS A 543 12.50 -18.90 -19.09
CA LYS A 543 11.43 -18.08 -19.64
C LYS A 543 11.37 -16.70 -18.97
N ILE A 544 11.57 -16.62 -17.67
CA ILE A 544 11.44 -15.36 -16.90
C ILE A 544 12.58 -14.38 -17.22
N PHE A 545 13.82 -14.86 -17.26
CA PHE A 545 14.98 -14.02 -17.59
C PHE A 545 15.14 -13.80 -19.11
N GLY A 546 14.62 -14.70 -19.94
CA GLY A 546 14.70 -14.58 -21.39
C GLY A 546 16.15 -14.45 -21.88
N GLU A 547 16.39 -13.44 -22.72
CA GLU A 547 17.70 -13.07 -23.27
C GLU A 547 18.72 -12.66 -22.19
N LEU A 548 18.25 -12.21 -21.03
CA LEU A 548 19.11 -11.74 -19.94
C LEU A 548 19.69 -12.88 -19.11
N LEU A 549 19.26 -14.13 -19.35
CA LEU A 549 19.73 -15.27 -18.59
C LEU A 549 21.25 -15.44 -18.66
N MET A 550 21.87 -15.06 -19.78
CA MET A 550 23.33 -15.07 -19.91
C MET A 550 23.98 -13.96 -19.07
N LEU A 551 23.35 -12.79 -18.98
CA LEU A 551 23.92 -11.60 -18.34
C LEU A 551 23.98 -11.69 -16.81
N ILE A 552 23.31 -12.67 -16.20
CA ILE A 552 23.42 -12.88 -14.76
C ILE A 552 24.83 -13.38 -14.39
N GLU A 553 25.53 -14.06 -15.30
CA GLU A 553 26.90 -14.54 -15.09
C GLU A 553 27.84 -13.38 -14.74
N ASN A 554 28.71 -13.58 -13.76
CA ASN A 554 29.55 -12.51 -13.21
C ASN A 554 30.45 -11.85 -14.27
N ASP A 555 30.96 -12.61 -15.25
CA ASP A 555 31.82 -12.14 -16.34
C ASP A 555 31.04 -11.58 -17.54
N LYS A 556 29.70 -11.58 -17.49
CA LYS A 556 28.81 -11.09 -18.56
C LYS A 556 28.01 -9.86 -18.18
N ARG A 557 28.15 -9.38 -16.94
CA ARG A 557 27.54 -8.13 -16.49
C ARG A 557 28.16 -6.92 -17.19
N GLY A 558 27.39 -5.84 -17.30
CA GLY A 558 27.76 -4.68 -18.11
C GLY A 558 27.72 -4.90 -19.63
N ILE A 559 27.54 -6.13 -20.12
CA ILE A 559 27.33 -6.39 -21.55
C ILE A 559 25.89 -6.05 -21.91
N TYR A 560 25.71 -5.16 -22.89
CA TYR A 560 24.40 -4.73 -23.36
C TYR A 560 23.82 -5.69 -24.41
N LEU A 561 22.57 -6.09 -24.21
CA LEU A 561 21.75 -6.82 -25.19
C LEU A 561 20.53 -5.98 -25.57
N GLN A 562 20.01 -6.19 -26.77
CA GLN A 562 18.75 -5.59 -27.19
C GLN A 562 17.57 -6.39 -26.61
N LEU A 563 16.61 -5.68 -26.01
CA LEU A 563 15.43 -6.31 -25.40
C LEU A 563 14.42 -6.82 -26.45
N LEU A 564 13.62 -7.82 -26.09
CA LEU A 564 12.61 -8.42 -26.98
C LEU A 564 11.52 -7.43 -27.45
N TYR A 565 10.99 -6.60 -26.54
CA TYR A 565 9.84 -5.73 -26.82
C TYR A 565 10.22 -4.28 -27.16
N SER A 566 11.50 -3.92 -27.06
CA SER A 566 11.97 -2.55 -27.30
C SER A 566 13.31 -2.56 -28.04
N ASN A 567 13.57 -1.53 -28.83
CA ASN A 567 14.89 -1.33 -29.43
C ASN A 567 15.92 -0.79 -28.42
N GLU A 568 15.62 -0.87 -27.13
CA GLU A 568 16.52 -0.46 -26.06
C GLU A 568 17.60 -1.52 -25.83
N LYS A 569 18.82 -1.04 -25.60
CA LYS A 569 19.92 -1.86 -25.08
C LYS A 569 19.86 -1.87 -23.55
N PHE A 570 19.96 -3.06 -22.97
CA PHE A 570 19.91 -3.28 -21.53
C PHE A 570 21.05 -4.21 -21.10
N SER A 571 21.65 -3.93 -19.94
CA SER A 571 22.64 -4.77 -19.30
C SER A 571 22.25 -5.03 -17.83
N ILE A 572 22.79 -6.09 -17.24
CA ILE A 572 22.71 -6.27 -15.78
C ILE A 572 23.96 -5.61 -15.18
N PRO A 573 23.81 -4.60 -14.28
CA PRO A 573 24.96 -3.94 -13.66
C PRO A 573 25.81 -4.87 -12.80
N GLU A 574 27.12 -4.58 -12.71
CA GLU A 574 28.08 -5.39 -11.95
C GLU A 574 27.77 -5.41 -10.44
N ASN A 575 27.16 -4.34 -9.92
CA ASN A 575 26.81 -4.17 -8.52
C ASN A 575 25.49 -4.85 -8.10
N VAL A 576 24.79 -5.58 -8.98
CA VAL A 576 23.49 -6.25 -8.69
C VAL A 576 23.65 -7.71 -8.27
N TYR A 577 23.58 -8.05 -7.00
CA TYR A 577 23.65 -9.43 -6.50
C TYR A 577 22.28 -10.11 -6.52
N ILE A 578 22.21 -11.37 -6.93
CA ILE A 578 20.97 -12.16 -6.94
C ILE A 578 21.04 -13.24 -5.86
N ILE A 579 20.05 -13.28 -4.97
CA ILE A 579 19.91 -14.33 -3.96
C ILE A 579 18.60 -15.08 -4.22
N GLY A 580 18.71 -16.30 -4.75
CA GLY A 580 17.58 -17.22 -4.87
C GLY A 580 17.38 -18.01 -3.59
N MET A 581 16.15 -18.44 -3.32
CA MET A 581 15.83 -19.33 -2.21
C MET A 581 14.96 -20.48 -2.70
N MET A 582 15.27 -21.70 -2.27
CA MET A 582 14.45 -22.87 -2.59
C MET A 582 14.38 -23.86 -1.43
N ASN A 583 13.21 -24.49 -1.29
CA ASN A 583 13.04 -25.63 -0.40
C ASN A 583 13.49 -26.91 -1.12
N THR A 584 14.32 -27.70 -0.45
CA THR A 584 14.85 -28.96 -1.00
C THR A 584 13.87 -30.13 -0.86
N ALA A 585 12.86 -30.01 0.02
CA ALA A 585 11.83 -31.03 0.22
C ALA A 585 10.81 -31.10 -0.95
N ASP A 586 10.67 -30.03 -1.74
CA ASP A 586 9.70 -29.96 -2.83
C ASP A 586 10.16 -30.80 -4.05
N ARG A 587 9.79 -32.10 -4.04
CA ARG A 587 10.11 -33.06 -5.13
C ARG A 587 9.32 -32.85 -6.42
N SER A 588 8.22 -32.10 -6.36
CA SER A 588 7.30 -31.84 -7.49
C SER A 588 7.78 -30.74 -8.43
N LEU A 589 8.86 -30.04 -8.08
CA LEU A 589 9.40 -28.91 -8.83
C LEU A 589 10.52 -29.39 -9.76
N ALA A 590 10.49 -28.91 -11.01
CA ALA A 590 11.49 -29.28 -12.01
C ALA A 590 12.91 -29.06 -11.47
N MET A 591 13.79 -30.06 -11.62
CA MET A 591 15.20 -29.87 -11.31
C MET A 591 15.72 -28.66 -12.09
N LEU A 592 16.37 -27.71 -11.40
CA LEU A 592 17.01 -26.57 -12.05
C LEU A 592 17.93 -27.10 -13.16
N ASP A 593 17.67 -26.62 -14.39
CA ASP A 593 18.42 -26.98 -15.58
C ASP A 593 19.94 -26.81 -15.34
N TYR A 594 20.74 -27.68 -15.95
CA TYR A 594 22.19 -27.66 -15.84
C TYR A 594 22.79 -26.31 -16.25
N ALA A 595 22.18 -25.65 -17.24
CA ALA A 595 22.57 -24.30 -17.65
C ALA A 595 22.38 -23.27 -16.53
N LEU A 596 21.36 -23.43 -15.66
CA LEU A 596 21.13 -22.55 -14.52
C LEU A 596 22.08 -22.87 -13.36
N ARG A 597 22.35 -24.16 -13.12
CA ARG A 597 23.27 -24.59 -12.06
C ARG A 597 24.68 -24.02 -12.20
N ARG A 598 25.14 -23.76 -13.43
CA ARG A 598 26.43 -23.09 -13.69
C ARG A 598 26.45 -21.62 -13.23
N ARG A 599 25.31 -20.93 -13.25
CA ARG A 599 25.20 -19.47 -13.08
C ARG A 599 24.96 -19.05 -11.64
N PHE A 600 24.49 -19.98 -10.81
CA PHE A 600 24.32 -19.81 -9.38
C PHE A 600 25.30 -20.70 -8.63
N ALA A 601 25.85 -20.19 -7.53
CA ALA A 601 26.41 -21.08 -6.51
C ALA A 601 25.32 -21.53 -5.54
N PHE A 602 25.40 -22.76 -5.07
CA PHE A 602 24.43 -23.31 -4.13
C PHE A 602 25.04 -23.31 -2.74
N TYR A 603 24.31 -22.73 -1.79
CA TYR A 603 24.69 -22.73 -0.39
C TYR A 603 23.59 -23.44 0.41
N GLU A 604 23.98 -24.51 1.08
CA GLU A 604 23.07 -25.29 1.91
C GLU A 604 22.97 -24.68 3.31
N MET A 605 21.76 -24.25 3.67
CA MET A 605 21.40 -23.83 5.02
C MET A 605 20.87 -25.02 5.80
N LYS A 606 21.60 -25.40 6.85
CA LYS A 606 21.24 -26.50 7.75
C LYS A 606 20.47 -25.98 8.97
N PRO A 607 19.69 -26.84 9.67
CA PRO A 607 19.13 -26.48 10.96
C PRO A 607 20.22 -26.02 11.94
N ALA A 608 20.00 -24.87 12.58
CA ALA A 608 21.03 -24.15 13.31
C ALA A 608 21.09 -24.48 14.81
N PHE A 609 20.55 -25.64 15.22
CA PHE A 609 20.49 -26.04 16.64
C PHE A 609 21.85 -26.00 17.34
N ASN A 610 22.92 -26.30 16.60
CA ASN A 610 24.30 -26.29 17.08
C ASN A 610 25.05 -24.95 16.90
N SER A 611 24.45 -23.94 16.27
CA SER A 611 25.08 -22.63 16.15
C SER A 611 25.25 -21.97 17.52
N ASN A 612 26.28 -21.13 17.67
CA ASN A 612 26.53 -20.45 18.94
C ASN A 612 25.34 -19.53 19.31
N GLY A 613 24.77 -18.84 18.33
CA GLY A 613 23.61 -17.96 18.54
C GLY A 613 22.36 -18.69 19.00
N PHE A 614 22.04 -19.85 18.39
CA PHE A 614 20.87 -20.62 18.80
C PHE A 614 21.06 -21.26 20.18
N ARG A 615 22.28 -21.74 20.49
CA ARG A 615 22.61 -22.24 21.83
C ARG A 615 22.46 -21.16 22.90
N ALA A 616 22.92 -19.94 22.63
CA ALA A 616 22.71 -18.81 23.54
C ALA A 616 21.21 -18.48 23.73
N TYR A 617 20.42 -18.53 22.66
CA TYR A 617 18.96 -18.37 22.74
C TYR A 617 18.30 -19.49 23.57
N ARG A 618 18.70 -20.74 23.36
CA ARG A 618 18.23 -21.89 24.15
C ARG A 618 18.53 -21.70 25.64
N ASP A 619 19.74 -21.26 25.96
CA ASP A 619 20.18 -21.06 27.34
C ASP A 619 19.46 -19.86 27.99
N LEU A 620 19.11 -18.82 27.21
CA LEU A 620 18.33 -17.68 27.67
C LEU A 620 16.90 -18.06 28.09
N ILE A 621 16.25 -18.96 27.34
CA ILE A 621 14.91 -19.47 27.67
C ILE A 621 14.94 -20.31 28.96
N ASN A 622 16.08 -20.97 29.23
CA ASN A 622 16.37 -21.72 30.46
C ASN A 622 15.21 -22.63 30.94
N ASN A 623 14.73 -23.50 30.06
CA ASN A 623 13.63 -24.42 30.36
C ASN A 623 14.01 -25.86 30.02
N SER A 624 13.89 -26.75 31.01
CA SER A 624 14.32 -28.15 30.87
C SER A 624 13.48 -28.97 29.87
N LYS A 625 12.17 -28.68 29.76
CA LYS A 625 11.29 -29.32 28.75
C LYS A 625 11.66 -28.87 27.35
N PHE A 626 11.94 -27.58 27.17
CA PHE A 626 12.39 -27.03 25.89
C PHE A 626 13.72 -27.63 25.45
N GLN A 627 14.70 -27.73 26.36
CA GLN A 627 15.98 -28.38 26.07
C GLN A 627 15.78 -29.84 25.66
N ARG A 628 15.01 -30.63 26.44
CA ARG A 628 14.69 -32.02 26.07
C ARG A 628 14.00 -32.14 24.72
N LEU A 629 13.10 -31.23 24.38
CA LEU A 629 12.42 -31.21 23.09
C LEU A 629 13.42 -30.96 21.95
N LEU A 630 14.32 -30.00 22.11
CA LEU A 630 15.36 -29.73 21.12
C LEU A 630 16.30 -30.92 20.92
N ASP A 631 16.77 -31.54 22.01
CA ASP A 631 17.61 -32.75 21.94
C ASP A 631 16.88 -33.90 21.22
N THR A 632 15.58 -34.03 21.48
CA THR A 632 14.71 -35.02 20.78
C THR A 632 14.59 -34.69 19.30
N VAL A 633 14.46 -33.42 18.93
CA VAL A 633 14.36 -32.96 17.53
C VAL A 633 15.70 -33.15 16.80
N GLU A 634 16.83 -32.96 17.45
CA GLU A 634 18.14 -33.27 16.87
C GLU A 634 18.29 -34.77 16.58
N THR A 635 17.83 -35.63 17.50
CA THR A 635 17.80 -37.08 17.29
C THR A 635 16.86 -37.46 16.14
N LEU A 636 15.68 -36.83 16.09
CA LEU A 636 14.71 -37.01 14.99
C LEU A 636 15.29 -36.55 13.64
N ASN A 637 16.04 -35.46 13.61
CA ASN A 637 16.72 -35.00 12.40
C ASN A 637 17.80 -35.98 11.93
N ALA A 638 18.51 -36.65 12.84
CA ALA A 638 19.45 -37.71 12.47
C ALA A 638 18.73 -38.88 11.79
N GLU A 639 17.56 -39.28 12.32
CA GLU A 639 16.72 -40.32 11.71
C GLU A 639 16.23 -39.89 10.32
N ILE A 640 15.67 -38.69 10.17
CA ILE A 640 15.20 -38.13 8.89
C ILE A 640 16.33 -38.04 7.86
N SER A 641 17.51 -37.57 8.28
CA SER A 641 18.70 -37.46 7.43
C SER A 641 19.18 -38.82 6.92
N SER A 642 19.13 -39.86 7.77
CA SER A 642 19.53 -41.22 7.42
C SER A 642 18.51 -42.01 6.60
N ASP A 643 17.27 -41.52 6.51
CA ASP A 643 16.17 -42.17 5.81
C ASP A 643 16.37 -42.11 4.29
N GLU A 644 16.39 -43.28 3.63
CA GLU A 644 16.61 -43.40 2.18
C GLU A 644 15.57 -42.63 1.36
N SER A 645 14.38 -42.45 1.91
CA SER A 645 13.25 -41.82 1.24
C SER A 645 13.12 -40.33 1.54
N LEU A 646 13.87 -39.74 2.48
CA LEU A 646 13.77 -38.33 2.88
C LEU A 646 15.09 -37.59 2.66
N GLY A 647 16.09 -37.86 3.50
CA GLY A 647 17.41 -37.20 3.52
C GLY A 647 17.43 -35.80 4.16
N ASP A 648 18.59 -35.15 4.10
CA ASP A 648 18.85 -33.84 4.74
C ASP A 648 17.85 -32.73 4.38
N GLY A 649 17.28 -32.79 3.18
CA GLY A 649 16.34 -31.78 2.69
C GLY A 649 15.00 -31.74 3.43
N PHE A 650 14.71 -32.73 4.27
CA PHE A 650 13.50 -32.87 5.06
C PHE A 650 13.73 -32.64 6.56
N CYS A 651 14.96 -32.33 6.99
CA CYS A 651 15.23 -32.06 8.39
C CYS A 651 14.37 -30.91 8.93
N ILE A 652 13.94 -31.01 10.17
CA ILE A 652 13.13 -30.01 10.86
C ILE A 652 14.01 -28.80 11.15
N GLY A 653 13.58 -27.63 10.65
CA GLY A 653 14.26 -26.37 10.86
C GLY A 653 14.14 -25.84 12.29
N HIS A 654 15.02 -24.89 12.64
CA HIS A 654 15.02 -24.28 13.96
C HIS A 654 13.94 -23.20 14.14
N SER A 655 13.33 -22.71 13.05
CA SER A 655 12.31 -21.64 13.11
C SER A 655 11.08 -21.99 13.94
N TYR A 656 10.70 -23.27 13.99
CA TYR A 656 9.61 -23.79 14.82
C TYR A 656 9.78 -23.46 16.32
N PHE A 657 11.03 -23.22 16.75
CA PHE A 657 11.40 -23.02 18.14
C PHE A 657 11.82 -21.57 18.44
N CYS A 658 11.73 -20.67 17.46
CA CYS A 658 12.16 -19.29 17.56
C CYS A 658 11.03 -18.36 18.02
N GLY A 659 11.38 -17.21 18.59
CA GLY A 659 10.40 -16.17 18.94
C GLY A 659 9.56 -16.47 20.19
N LEU A 660 9.97 -17.46 20.98
CA LEU A 660 9.34 -17.73 22.27
C LEU A 660 9.84 -16.72 23.31
N SER A 661 8.92 -16.05 24.00
CA SER A 661 9.26 -15.27 25.22
C SER A 661 9.43 -16.18 26.44
N GLU A 662 8.68 -17.28 26.46
CA GLU A 662 8.74 -18.34 27.47
C GLU A 662 8.36 -19.70 26.85
N ALA A 663 8.96 -20.77 27.36
CA ALA A 663 8.64 -22.14 26.98
C ALA A 663 7.57 -22.75 27.91
N SER A 664 6.35 -22.20 27.86
CA SER A 664 5.21 -22.74 28.60
C SER A 664 4.79 -24.10 28.04
N ASP A 665 4.17 -24.94 28.87
CA ASP A 665 3.67 -26.27 28.46
C ASP A 665 2.72 -26.16 27.25
N GLN A 666 1.91 -25.10 27.21
CA GLN A 666 1.00 -24.84 26.08
C GLN A 666 1.76 -24.53 24.79
N ASN A 667 2.81 -23.69 24.84
CA ASN A 667 3.62 -23.35 23.67
C ASN A 667 4.35 -24.58 23.12
N LEU A 668 4.97 -25.38 24.00
CA LEU A 668 5.67 -26.60 23.61
C LEU A 668 4.70 -27.64 23.06
N SER A 669 3.54 -27.83 23.70
CA SER A 669 2.49 -28.71 23.19
C SER A 669 1.97 -28.27 21.83
N ARG A 670 1.87 -26.95 21.58
CA ARG A 670 1.41 -26.41 20.30
C ARG A 670 2.38 -26.78 19.17
N ILE A 671 3.69 -26.57 19.39
CA ILE A 671 4.74 -26.94 18.43
C ILE A 671 4.68 -28.44 18.13
N VAL A 672 4.61 -29.28 19.15
CA VAL A 672 4.60 -30.74 18.97
C VAL A 672 3.34 -31.22 18.24
N GLU A 673 2.14 -30.86 18.70
CA GLU A 673 0.88 -31.44 18.19
C GLU A 673 0.45 -30.88 16.85
N TYR A 674 0.71 -29.59 16.58
CA TYR A 674 0.14 -28.90 15.43
C TYR A 674 1.17 -28.54 14.36
N GLU A 675 2.47 -28.64 14.65
CA GLU A 675 3.52 -28.32 13.70
C GLU A 675 4.36 -29.57 13.37
N LEU A 676 4.96 -30.22 14.39
CA LEU A 676 5.86 -31.35 14.17
C LEU A 676 5.14 -32.66 13.81
N ILE A 677 4.15 -33.08 14.58
CA ILE A 677 3.45 -34.36 14.33
C ILE A 677 2.75 -34.39 12.96
N PRO A 678 2.05 -33.32 12.51
CA PRO A 678 1.48 -33.28 11.16
C PRO A 678 2.55 -33.40 10.07
N LEU A 679 3.70 -32.73 10.23
CA LEU A 679 4.83 -32.84 9.31
C LEU A 679 5.34 -34.30 9.21
N LEU A 680 5.48 -34.99 10.35
CA LEU A 680 5.91 -36.39 10.35
C LEU A 680 4.90 -37.32 9.68
N LYS A 681 3.60 -37.04 9.78
CA LYS A 681 2.56 -37.80 9.07
C LYS A 681 2.67 -37.64 7.55
N GLU A 682 3.15 -36.50 7.06
CA GLU A 682 3.42 -36.28 5.64
C GLU A 682 4.70 -36.99 5.21
N TYR A 683 5.75 -36.95 6.04
CA TYR A 683 7.05 -37.55 5.72
C TYR A 683 6.98 -39.08 5.66
N TRP A 684 6.33 -39.69 6.65
CA TRP A 684 6.21 -41.14 6.79
C TRP A 684 4.75 -41.57 6.63
N PHE A 685 4.10 -41.12 5.55
CA PHE A 685 2.69 -41.39 5.28
C PHE A 685 2.41 -42.90 5.11
N ASP A 686 3.41 -43.66 4.67
CA ASP A 686 3.42 -45.10 4.47
C ASP A 686 4.01 -45.89 5.65
N GLU A 687 4.60 -45.22 6.64
CA GLU A 687 5.19 -45.80 7.85
C GLU A 687 4.51 -45.31 9.15
N PRO A 688 3.21 -45.62 9.38
CA PRO A 688 2.45 -45.09 10.51
C PRO A 688 2.98 -45.50 11.89
N SER A 689 3.72 -46.62 11.98
CA SER A 689 4.41 -47.03 13.21
C SER A 689 5.51 -46.04 13.59
N LYS A 690 6.33 -45.62 12.62
CA LYS A 690 7.42 -44.66 12.82
C LYS A 690 6.88 -43.30 13.27
N VAL A 691 5.78 -42.86 12.66
CA VAL A 691 5.04 -41.66 13.09
C VAL A 691 4.55 -41.78 14.52
N LYS A 692 3.96 -42.93 14.89
CA LYS A 692 3.44 -43.16 16.25
C LYS A 692 4.55 -43.12 17.30
N ASP A 693 5.68 -43.75 17.04
CA ASP A 693 6.82 -43.83 17.96
C ASP A 693 7.46 -42.46 18.16
N TRP A 694 7.68 -41.71 17.08
CA TRP A 694 8.20 -40.34 17.16
C TRP A 694 7.21 -39.36 17.79
N SER A 695 5.91 -39.49 17.49
CA SER A 695 4.86 -38.69 18.14
C SER A 695 4.84 -38.93 19.65
N TYR A 696 4.98 -40.19 20.08
CA TYR A 696 5.05 -40.53 21.51
C TYR A 696 6.31 -39.95 22.17
N THR A 697 7.45 -40.04 21.49
CA THR A 697 8.75 -39.52 21.96
C THR A 697 8.71 -38.00 22.12
N LEU A 698 8.21 -37.27 21.12
CA LEU A 698 8.06 -35.81 21.16
C LEU A 698 7.11 -35.35 22.28
N ARG A 699 5.96 -36.04 22.46
CA ARG A 699 5.03 -35.78 23.56
C ARG A 699 5.65 -36.01 24.93
N ASN A 700 6.52 -37.01 25.06
CA ASN A 700 7.20 -37.28 26.33
C ASN A 700 8.30 -36.26 26.63
N ALA A 701 8.94 -35.68 25.63
CA ALA A 701 9.98 -34.67 25.83
C ALA A 701 9.46 -33.43 26.59
N ILE A 702 8.17 -33.11 26.39
CA ILE A 702 7.50 -31.93 26.96
C ILE A 702 6.69 -32.21 28.24
N LYS A 703 6.73 -33.45 28.75
CA LYS A 703 6.06 -33.81 30.01
C LYS A 703 6.85 -33.34 31.23
#